data_AF-A0A2R3QWL6-F1
#
_entry.id   AF-A0A2R3QWL6-F1
#
_cell.length_a   1.000
_cell.length_b   1.000
_cell.length_c   1.000
_cell.angle_alpha   90.00
_cell.angle_beta   90.00
_cell.angle_gamma   90.00
#
_symmetry.space_group_name_H-M   'P 1'
#
loop_
_entity.id
_entity.type
_entity.pdbx_description
1 polymer ?
#
loop_
_entity_poly.entity_id
_entity_poly.type
_entity_poly.pdbx_seq_one_letter_code
_entity_poly.pdbx_strand_id
1 'polypeptide(L)'
;MKLPPVHMPVAEWAPVVRERWTVLVEKVTRMKAASGKSDAFDAMLARLRDMASTGRFDGLPELLKRRLTARALTWLWLNDEAMGRRLLSSRLLSVLVDAQQPRLTRITLQQLAQFYFRRFDKLDEHDGLRKQLEQILLQQLHLLPEPKVSGPQADPLVTLKRDGHWLLPPDGPVQLVERVRDSGHELGETFEVMGLQGFDDGRYGDICRAHFYLETLRGLSPGEYDPVLDELQKPAVSKAPYEGERRIGHIALEILIDRAGQEPGEIWQNFILNLAGDPRIASTAANYREWWQPLGEARIQKVRGWLSKEDLRLFLQAVEQYGLESGKEDLKRMFPARKLFLEGLFALGLIRHTRLMLGRNAKQSVKRILGSEVKTSFAGMDSAMSDKAVIYLDCGHFHLVEGSHSFKIWVYLGQPGHWVKSYERNQFSHFDLTTSLPNQYKAAYPSLPYEAVTHNGSWQRKVFDFLADNGIALDIEKLLSRSEYKAYLSKYGLPVVRGKKARVEPLLQQSAKSDSAPVSQGGATGSVSAHRMAEPRPPVVGAFASEAPRASGTALTDTQLSILAYLSKHPESLMGDIRRALEGDEALFYEIQDALRGSISSYVQQNEVFQWSLSSKGEALLRKADLDPAPNTSDADKLPLMATLQHLGTFDLQVLWYFKNNPGDKVRHAANVFGVEARVINQVLYGSLKGMCVQDKQFGWSVNETTRLSLEALDKQDRAE
;
A
#
# COMPACT_ATOMS: atom_id res chain seq x y z
N MET A 1 -50.48 -24.18 23.36
CA MET A 1 -50.92 -22.88 22.80
C MET A 1 -49.69 -22.04 22.52
N LYS A 2 -49.44 -21.66 21.26
CA LYS A 2 -48.42 -20.65 20.92
C LYS A 2 -49.08 -19.28 21.04
N LEU A 3 -48.59 -18.42 21.92
CA LEU A 3 -49.05 -17.04 22.00
C LEU A 3 -48.67 -16.31 20.70
N PRO A 4 -49.53 -15.41 20.18
CA PRO A 4 -49.20 -14.61 19.01
C PRO A 4 -48.05 -13.63 19.31
N PRO A 5 -47.29 -13.21 18.29
CA PRO A 5 -46.16 -12.31 18.47
C PRO A 5 -46.63 -10.97 19.03
N VAL A 6 -46.03 -10.55 20.15
CA VAL A 6 -46.21 -9.21 20.71
C VAL A 6 -45.43 -8.24 19.83
N HIS A 7 -46.12 -7.47 19.00
CA HIS A 7 -45.54 -6.27 18.40
C HIS A 7 -45.38 -5.20 19.48
N MET A 8 -44.16 -5.02 19.96
CA MET A 8 -43.76 -3.81 20.67
C MET A 8 -43.54 -2.72 19.61
N PRO A 9 -44.40 -1.71 19.47
CA PRO A 9 -44.09 -0.57 18.63
C PRO A 9 -42.83 0.09 19.20
N VAL A 10 -41.79 0.19 18.38
CA VAL A 10 -40.64 1.06 18.67
C VAL A 10 -41.20 2.48 18.63
N ALA A 11 -41.66 2.97 19.77
CA ALA A 11 -42.12 4.35 19.89
C ALA A 11 -40.93 5.24 19.60
N GLU A 12 -40.91 5.87 18.42
CA GLU A 12 -39.93 6.89 18.12
C GLU A 12 -40.08 8.02 19.14
N TRP A 13 -39.00 8.30 19.86
CA TRP A 13 -38.99 9.37 20.84
C TRP A 13 -39.27 10.69 20.13
N ALA A 14 -40.21 11.47 20.69
CA ALA A 14 -40.52 12.80 20.16
C ALA A 14 -39.23 13.64 20.05
N PRO A 15 -39.08 14.50 19.03
CA PRO A 15 -37.86 15.28 18.78
C PRO A 15 -37.36 16.04 20.02
N VAL A 16 -38.28 16.60 20.81
CA VAL A 16 -38.01 17.30 22.07
C VAL A 16 -37.33 16.41 23.12
N VAL A 17 -37.67 15.12 23.17
CA VAL A 17 -37.06 14.17 24.10
C VAL A 17 -35.64 13.81 23.63
N ARG A 18 -35.44 13.65 22.31
CA ARG A 18 -34.09 13.42 21.74
C ARG A 18 -33.17 14.60 22.03
N GLU A 19 -33.63 15.82 21.79
CA GLU A 19 -32.87 17.04 22.04
C GLU A 19 -32.50 17.20 23.52
N ARG A 20 -33.46 16.97 24.44
CA ARG A 20 -33.20 16.93 25.89
C ARG A 20 -32.18 15.85 26.27
N TRP A 21 -32.21 14.69 25.60
CA TRP A 21 -31.27 13.61 25.82
C TRP A 21 -29.87 13.95 25.32
N THR A 22 -29.75 14.59 24.15
CA THR A 22 -28.48 15.11 23.64
C THR A 22 -27.87 16.14 24.60
N VAL A 23 -28.68 17.07 25.11
CA VAL A 23 -28.24 18.05 26.12
C VAL A 23 -27.80 17.37 27.42
N LEU A 24 -28.49 16.33 27.87
CA LEU A 24 -28.12 15.52 29.04
C LEU A 24 -26.81 14.75 28.81
N VAL A 25 -26.63 14.14 27.64
CA VAL A 25 -25.40 13.45 27.25
C VAL A 25 -24.23 14.43 27.20
N GLU A 26 -24.40 15.61 26.59
CA GLU A 26 -23.40 16.68 26.58
C GLU A 26 -23.06 17.19 27.98
N LYS A 27 -24.07 17.32 28.84
CA LYS A 27 -23.86 17.73 30.23
C LYS A 27 -23.10 16.65 30.99
N VAL A 28 -23.42 15.38 30.76
CA VAL A 28 -22.72 14.23 31.36
C VAL A 28 -21.29 14.11 30.81
N THR A 29 -21.03 14.35 29.53
CA THR A 29 -19.67 14.36 28.96
C THR A 29 -18.85 15.55 29.44
N ARG A 30 -19.43 16.75 29.54
CA ARG A 30 -18.78 17.91 30.17
C ARG A 30 -18.51 17.67 31.66
N MET A 31 -19.46 17.08 32.39
CA MET A 31 -19.24 16.70 33.79
C MET A 31 -18.20 15.60 33.91
N LYS A 32 -18.13 14.62 33.00
CA LYS A 32 -17.09 13.58 32.94
C LYS A 32 -15.71 14.20 32.67
N ALA A 33 -15.62 15.20 31.79
CA ALA A 33 -14.39 15.93 31.48
C ALA A 33 -13.94 16.88 32.61
N ALA A 34 -14.88 17.49 33.33
CA ALA A 34 -14.64 18.36 34.48
C ALA A 34 -14.49 17.58 35.81
N SER A 35 -14.89 16.30 35.85
CA SER A 35 -14.87 15.48 37.06
C SER A 35 -13.43 15.21 37.50
N GLY A 36 -12.96 16.03 38.44
CA GLY A 36 -11.71 15.81 39.15
C GLY A 36 -10.49 16.59 38.66
N LYS A 37 -10.68 17.63 37.85
CA LYS A 37 -9.71 18.73 37.72
C LYS A 37 -10.26 19.94 38.49
N SER A 38 -9.80 20.13 39.71
CA SER A 38 -10.11 21.32 40.52
C SER A 38 -8.82 22.07 40.79
N ASP A 39 -8.90 23.38 41.03
CA ASP A 39 -7.75 24.20 41.40
C ASP A 39 -6.99 23.61 42.60
N ALA A 40 -7.70 22.99 43.53
CA ALA A 40 -7.11 22.29 44.67
C ALA A 40 -6.32 21.03 44.28
N PHE A 41 -6.75 20.30 43.24
CA PHE A 41 -6.02 19.16 42.70
C PHE A 41 -4.74 19.62 41.99
N ASP A 42 -4.82 20.66 41.16
CA ASP A 42 -3.66 21.19 40.44
C ASP A 42 -2.63 21.80 41.40
N ALA A 43 -3.09 22.53 42.43
CA ALA A 43 -2.22 23.02 43.50
C ALA A 43 -1.53 21.87 44.28
N MET A 44 -2.23 20.75 44.49
CA MET A 44 -1.65 19.57 45.12
C MET A 44 -0.61 18.90 44.22
N LEU A 45 -0.87 18.79 42.92
CA LEU A 45 0.13 18.29 41.95
C LEU A 45 1.39 19.16 41.94
N ALA A 46 1.24 20.49 41.93
CA ALA A 46 2.37 21.43 42.00
C ALA A 46 3.18 21.23 43.29
N ARG A 47 2.51 21.08 44.44
CA ARG A 47 3.18 20.84 45.72
C ARG A 47 3.94 19.50 45.76
N LEU A 48 3.36 18.44 45.20
CA LEU A 48 4.04 17.13 45.14
C LEU A 48 5.24 17.15 44.19
N ARG A 49 5.16 17.89 43.08
CA ARG A 49 6.30 18.12 42.18
C ARG A 49 7.43 18.90 42.86
N ASP A 50 7.10 19.91 43.66
CA ASP A 50 8.08 20.67 44.46
C ASP A 50 8.77 19.80 45.52
N MET A 51 8.03 18.92 46.20
CA MET A 51 8.64 17.94 47.11
C MET A 51 9.58 16.98 46.36
N ALA A 52 9.18 16.51 45.18
CA ALA A 52 9.98 15.63 44.34
C ALA A 52 11.27 16.29 43.82
N SER A 53 11.22 17.59 43.50
CA SER A 53 12.39 18.33 43.00
C SER A 53 13.37 18.72 44.11
N THR A 54 12.85 19.06 45.30
CA THR A 54 13.67 19.51 46.44
C THR A 54 14.15 18.36 47.32
N GLY A 55 13.56 17.16 47.20
CA GLY A 55 13.84 16.01 48.06
C GLY A 55 13.33 16.15 49.49
N ARG A 56 12.56 17.21 49.79
CA ARG A 56 11.99 17.48 51.11
C ARG A 56 10.60 16.88 51.22
N PHE A 57 10.51 15.75 51.92
CA PHE A 57 9.26 15.01 52.13
C PHE A 57 8.66 15.24 53.52
N ASP A 58 9.13 16.25 54.25
CA ASP A 58 8.64 16.60 55.57
C ASP A 58 7.14 16.92 55.53
N GLY A 59 6.37 16.23 56.37
CA GLY A 59 4.90 16.37 56.43
C GLY A 59 4.12 15.65 55.32
N LEU A 60 4.78 14.96 54.38
CA LEU A 60 4.09 14.13 53.38
C LEU A 60 3.17 13.06 54.03
N PRO A 61 3.57 12.34 55.10
CA PRO A 61 2.67 11.39 55.77
C PRO A 61 1.37 12.02 56.28
N GLU A 62 1.42 13.24 56.81
CA GLU A 62 0.23 13.97 57.27
C GLU A 62 -0.64 14.44 56.09
N LEU A 63 -0.03 14.90 55.00
CA LEU A 63 -0.76 15.25 53.78
C LEU A 63 -1.46 14.04 53.16
N LEU A 64 -0.81 12.86 53.20
CA LEU A 64 -1.35 11.61 52.68
C LEU A 64 -2.59 11.13 53.41
N LYS A 65 -2.94 11.66 54.59
CA LYS A 65 -4.24 11.40 55.22
C LYS A 65 -5.40 12.00 54.39
N ARG A 66 -5.13 13.02 53.58
CA ARG A 66 -6.14 13.64 52.70
C ARG A 66 -6.33 12.79 51.45
N ARG A 67 -7.60 12.43 51.16
CA ARG A 67 -7.98 11.67 49.95
C ARG A 67 -7.49 12.32 48.65
N LEU A 68 -7.48 13.65 48.60
CA LEU A 68 -7.00 14.43 47.45
C LEU A 68 -5.51 14.21 47.18
N THR A 69 -4.69 14.18 48.23
CA THR A 69 -3.24 13.98 48.11
C THR A 69 -2.91 12.58 47.65
N ALA A 70 -3.56 11.56 48.22
CA ALA A 70 -3.42 10.17 47.79
C ALA A 70 -3.71 10.02 46.28
N ARG A 71 -4.82 10.59 45.81
CA ARG A 71 -5.18 10.63 44.38
C ARG A 71 -4.15 11.39 43.53
N ALA A 72 -3.66 12.53 43.99
CA ALA A 72 -2.68 13.33 43.23
C ALA A 72 -1.35 12.58 43.08
N LEU A 73 -0.89 11.90 44.13
CA LEU A 73 0.33 11.10 44.11
C LEU A 73 0.23 9.92 43.13
N THR A 74 -0.85 9.14 43.20
CA THR A 74 -1.06 8.00 42.29
C THR A 74 -1.28 8.44 40.85
N TRP A 75 -1.86 9.62 40.64
CA TRP A 75 -1.96 10.23 39.31
C TRP A 75 -0.58 10.57 38.74
N LEU A 76 0.34 11.12 39.55
CA LEU A 76 1.71 11.40 39.12
C LEU A 76 2.46 10.13 38.75
N TRP A 77 2.34 9.06 39.54
CA TRP A 77 2.95 7.77 39.19
C TRP A 77 2.46 7.21 37.85
N LEU A 78 1.16 7.37 37.57
CA LEU A 78 0.55 6.88 36.34
C LEU A 78 0.89 7.72 35.10
N ASN A 79 0.92 9.05 35.22
CA ASN A 79 0.93 9.97 34.07
C ASN A 79 2.25 10.74 33.88
N ASP A 80 3.15 10.74 34.86
CA ASP A 80 4.41 11.48 34.82
C ASP A 80 5.56 10.51 35.12
N GLU A 81 6.16 9.94 34.07
CA GLU A 81 7.19 8.91 34.21
C GLU A 81 8.43 9.39 34.97
N ALA A 82 8.86 10.62 34.73
CA ALA A 82 10.03 11.19 35.42
C ALA A 82 9.76 11.35 36.92
N MET A 83 8.58 11.84 37.29
CA MET A 83 8.19 11.96 38.69
C MET A 83 7.88 10.60 39.32
N GLY A 84 7.30 9.68 38.56
CA GLY A 84 7.09 8.28 38.93
C GLY A 84 8.38 7.64 39.41
N ARG A 85 9.45 7.65 38.61
CA ARG A 85 10.76 7.08 38.98
C ARG A 85 11.37 7.71 40.23
N ARG A 86 11.09 8.99 40.51
CA ARG A 86 11.65 9.71 41.67
C ARG A 86 10.87 9.49 42.96
N LEU A 87 9.54 9.45 42.87
CA LEU A 87 8.65 9.35 44.02
C LEU A 87 8.34 7.90 44.40
N LEU A 88 8.31 7.00 43.42
CA LEU A 88 7.88 5.63 43.63
C LEU A 88 8.92 4.86 44.45
N SER A 89 8.46 4.32 45.57
CA SER A 89 9.24 3.39 46.39
C SER A 89 8.28 2.51 47.19
N SER A 90 8.75 1.30 47.53
CA SER A 90 8.03 0.35 48.38
C SER A 90 7.61 0.98 49.73
N ARG A 91 8.48 1.86 50.27
CA ARG A 91 8.20 2.62 51.49
C ARG A 91 7.07 3.62 51.29
N LEU A 92 7.10 4.46 50.25
CA LEU A 92 6.06 5.48 50.04
C LEU A 92 4.70 4.84 49.71
N LEU A 93 4.70 3.72 48.99
CA LEU A 93 3.49 2.93 48.73
C LEU A 93 2.86 2.44 50.05
N SER A 94 3.66 1.94 50.98
CA SER A 94 3.18 1.51 52.31
C SER A 94 2.57 2.68 53.08
N VAL A 95 3.30 3.80 53.16
CA VAL A 95 2.86 5.02 53.88
C VAL A 95 1.55 5.57 53.30
N LEU A 96 1.39 5.54 51.97
CA LEU A 96 0.15 5.94 51.30
C LEU A 96 -1.04 5.08 51.75
N VAL A 97 -0.88 3.76 51.77
CA VAL A 97 -1.95 2.83 52.14
C VAL A 97 -2.30 2.96 53.62
N ASP A 98 -1.29 3.04 54.49
CA ASP A 98 -1.45 3.20 55.94
C ASP A 98 -2.14 4.52 56.31
N ALA A 99 -1.88 5.60 55.57
CA ALA A 99 -2.52 6.89 55.79
C ALA A 99 -3.99 6.94 55.33
N GLN A 100 -4.45 5.95 54.57
CA GLN A 100 -5.76 5.97 53.89
C GLN A 100 -6.79 4.99 54.47
N GLN A 101 -6.60 4.54 55.72
CA GLN A 101 -7.49 3.59 56.39
C GLN A 101 -8.97 4.02 56.42
N PRO A 102 -9.93 3.06 56.43
CA PRO A 102 -9.72 1.62 56.32
C PRO A 102 -9.43 1.14 54.89
N ARG A 103 -9.61 2.01 53.88
CA ARG A 103 -9.43 1.66 52.46
C ARG A 103 -9.12 2.87 51.59
N LEU A 104 -8.44 2.62 50.47
CA LEU A 104 -8.24 3.59 49.41
C LEU A 104 -9.57 4.05 48.80
N THR A 105 -9.58 5.27 48.26
CA THR A 105 -10.71 5.70 47.43
C THR A 105 -10.74 4.90 46.14
N ARG A 106 -11.93 4.75 45.56
CA ARG A 106 -12.11 4.04 44.29
C ARG A 106 -11.22 4.60 43.16
N ILE A 107 -11.09 5.93 43.08
CA ILE A 107 -10.23 6.59 42.07
C ILE A 107 -8.76 6.27 42.31
N THR A 108 -8.28 6.38 43.56
CA THR A 108 -6.90 6.05 43.91
C THR A 108 -6.58 4.59 43.61
N LEU A 109 -7.49 3.68 43.96
CA LEU A 109 -7.33 2.24 43.70
C LEU A 109 -7.32 1.94 42.19
N GLN A 110 -8.20 2.56 41.41
CA GLN A 110 -8.20 2.42 39.95
C GLN A 110 -6.90 2.93 39.31
N GLN A 111 -6.37 4.07 39.78
CA GLN A 111 -5.09 4.59 39.30
C GLN A 111 -3.92 3.67 39.62
N LEU A 112 -3.90 3.07 40.82
CA LEU A 112 -2.88 2.07 41.19
C LEU A 112 -3.00 0.80 40.35
N ALA A 113 -4.21 0.31 40.12
CA ALA A 113 -4.44 -0.85 39.27
C ALA A 113 -3.98 -0.56 37.83
N GLN A 114 -4.36 0.59 37.27
CA GLN A 114 -3.93 0.98 35.93
C GLN A 114 -2.41 1.16 35.85
N PHE A 115 -1.80 1.72 36.90
CA PHE A 115 -0.35 1.83 37.00
C PHE A 115 0.34 0.46 37.03
N TYR A 116 -0.23 -0.51 37.77
CA TYR A 116 0.24 -1.89 37.80
C TYR A 116 0.24 -2.51 36.40
N PHE A 117 -0.87 -2.45 35.67
CA PHE A 117 -0.94 -2.99 34.32
C PHE A 117 -0.04 -2.26 33.33
N ARG A 118 0.13 -0.93 33.52
CA ARG A 118 0.98 -0.12 32.66
C ARG A 118 2.46 -0.46 32.76
N ARG A 119 2.94 -0.79 33.96
CA ARG A 119 4.36 -1.07 34.23
C ARG A 119 4.68 -2.56 34.37
N PHE A 120 3.79 -3.32 34.99
CA PHE A 120 3.84 -4.76 35.21
C PHE A 120 5.23 -5.29 35.60
N ASP A 121 5.90 -6.07 34.75
CA ASP A 121 7.23 -6.66 34.98
C ASP A 121 8.33 -5.60 35.16
N LYS A 122 8.18 -4.40 34.56
CA LYS A 122 9.10 -3.28 34.79
C LYS A 122 9.06 -2.75 36.23
N LEU A 123 8.04 -3.09 37.02
CA LEU A 123 8.05 -2.76 38.45
C LEU A 123 9.08 -3.58 39.24
N ASP A 124 9.55 -4.71 38.70
CA ASP A 124 10.62 -5.51 39.31
C ASP A 124 12.00 -4.84 39.20
N GLU A 125 12.14 -3.73 38.44
CA GLU A 125 13.32 -2.85 38.49
C GLU A 125 13.53 -2.25 39.90
N HIS A 126 12.46 -2.15 40.69
CA HIS A 126 12.49 -1.75 42.09
C HIS A 126 12.25 -2.97 42.99
N ASP A 127 13.21 -3.27 43.85
CA ASP A 127 13.20 -4.50 44.66
C ASP A 127 11.88 -4.69 45.44
N GLY A 128 11.19 -5.80 45.13
CA GLY A 128 9.93 -6.22 45.74
C GLY A 128 8.70 -5.36 45.44
N LEU A 129 8.80 -4.28 44.66
CA LEU A 129 7.71 -3.31 44.48
C LEU A 129 6.49 -3.90 43.76
N ARG A 130 6.71 -4.67 42.68
CA ARG A 130 5.62 -5.31 41.94
C ARG A 130 4.79 -6.20 42.85
N LYS A 131 5.46 -7.13 43.56
CA LYS A 131 4.84 -8.07 44.50
C LYS A 131 4.12 -7.35 45.63
N GLN A 132 4.70 -6.26 46.14
CA GLN A 132 4.06 -5.47 47.18
C GLN A 132 2.78 -4.79 46.66
N LEU A 133 2.84 -4.17 45.47
CA LEU A 133 1.68 -3.52 44.86
C LEU A 133 0.58 -4.53 44.52
N GLU A 134 0.94 -5.71 44.01
CA GLU A 134 0.05 -6.84 43.79
C GLU A 134 -0.73 -7.21 45.07
N GLN A 135 -0.03 -7.41 46.19
CA GLN A 135 -0.64 -7.73 47.47
C GLN A 135 -1.56 -6.61 47.98
N ILE A 136 -1.12 -5.35 47.86
CA ILE A 136 -1.92 -4.18 48.24
C ILE A 136 -3.19 -4.09 47.41
N LEU A 137 -3.11 -4.30 46.09
CA LEU A 137 -4.27 -4.29 45.21
C LEU A 137 -5.26 -5.37 45.64
N LEU A 138 -4.82 -6.61 45.82
CA LEU A 138 -5.69 -7.71 46.26
C LEU A 138 -6.38 -7.42 47.60
N GLN A 139 -5.65 -6.89 48.58
CA GLN A 139 -6.20 -6.51 49.88
C GLN A 139 -7.24 -5.38 49.74
N GLN A 140 -6.92 -4.32 49.01
CA GLN A 140 -7.80 -3.15 48.84
C GLN A 140 -9.05 -3.47 48.00
N LEU A 141 -8.93 -4.37 47.03
CA LEU A 141 -10.05 -4.88 46.24
C LEU A 141 -11.04 -5.66 47.12
N HIS A 142 -10.56 -6.41 48.11
CA HIS A 142 -11.43 -7.11 49.07
C HIS A 142 -12.26 -6.15 49.94
N LEU A 143 -11.74 -4.95 50.21
CA LEU A 143 -12.40 -3.91 51.00
C LEU A 143 -13.37 -3.02 50.18
N LEU A 144 -13.45 -3.24 48.86
CA LEU A 144 -14.43 -2.55 48.02
C LEU A 144 -15.85 -2.99 48.39
N PRO A 145 -16.77 -2.02 48.59
CA PRO A 145 -18.16 -2.34 48.83
C PRO A 145 -18.80 -2.88 47.55
N GLU A 146 -19.83 -3.72 47.71
CA GLU A 146 -20.56 -4.24 46.55
C GLU A 146 -21.18 -3.10 45.72
N PRO A 147 -21.14 -3.18 44.38
CA PRO A 147 -21.77 -2.19 43.51
C PRO A 147 -23.27 -2.10 43.80
N LYS A 148 -23.77 -0.89 44.08
CA LYS A 148 -25.21 -0.68 44.31
C LYS A 148 -26.04 -0.75 43.02
N VAL A 149 -25.40 -0.53 41.87
CA VAL A 149 -26.01 -0.58 40.54
C VAL A 149 -24.94 -1.10 39.57
N SER A 150 -25.26 -2.18 38.86
CA SER A 150 -24.44 -2.67 37.75
C SER A 150 -24.75 -1.81 36.52
N GLY A 151 -23.78 -1.01 36.07
CA GLY A 151 -23.89 -0.31 34.79
C GLY A 151 -23.83 -1.29 33.62
N PRO A 152 -24.17 -0.84 32.39
CA PRO A 152 -24.08 -1.69 31.19
C PRO A 152 -22.63 -2.03 30.81
N GLN A 153 -21.63 -1.28 31.28
CA GLN A 153 -20.21 -1.58 31.06
C GLN A 153 -19.61 -2.34 32.25
N ALA A 154 -18.77 -3.32 31.94
CA ALA A 154 -17.98 -4.04 32.93
C ALA A 154 -17.02 -3.07 33.66
N ASP A 155 -16.93 -3.24 34.98
CA ASP A 155 -16.13 -2.38 35.86
C ASP A 155 -14.79 -3.05 36.17
N PRO A 156 -13.64 -2.41 35.83
CA PRO A 156 -12.33 -3.02 36.02
C PRO A 156 -12.06 -3.42 37.47
N LEU A 157 -12.54 -2.65 38.45
CA LEU A 157 -12.30 -2.96 39.87
C LEU A 157 -13.17 -4.13 40.36
N VAL A 158 -14.36 -4.32 39.78
CA VAL A 158 -15.21 -5.48 40.10
C VAL A 158 -14.61 -6.73 39.48
N THR A 159 -14.15 -6.65 38.22
CA THR A 159 -13.42 -7.75 37.58
C THR A 159 -12.17 -8.11 38.35
N LEU A 160 -11.33 -7.14 38.73
CA LEU A 160 -10.12 -7.40 39.51
C LEU A 160 -10.44 -7.92 40.92
N LYS A 161 -11.57 -7.53 41.53
CA LYS A 161 -12.00 -8.14 42.80
C LYS A 161 -12.31 -9.63 42.65
N ARG A 162 -12.92 -10.03 41.53
CA ARG A 162 -13.26 -11.44 41.23
C ARG A 162 -12.04 -12.25 40.77
N ASP A 163 -11.28 -11.71 39.82
CA ASP A 163 -10.29 -12.43 39.00
C ASP A 163 -8.85 -11.99 39.28
N GLY A 164 -8.63 -10.97 40.12
CA GLY A 164 -7.30 -10.40 40.38
C GLY A 164 -6.29 -11.40 40.91
N HIS A 165 -6.74 -12.46 41.60
CA HIS A 165 -5.87 -13.49 42.17
C HIS A 165 -5.09 -14.30 41.12
N TRP A 166 -5.57 -14.36 39.87
CA TRP A 166 -4.87 -14.98 38.75
C TRP A 166 -4.47 -13.98 37.67
N LEU A 167 -5.09 -12.80 37.60
CA LEU A 167 -4.70 -11.73 36.67
C LEU A 167 -3.47 -10.94 37.10
N LEU A 168 -3.32 -10.65 38.39
CA LEU A 168 -2.23 -9.80 38.86
C LEU A 168 -0.86 -10.51 38.97
N PRO A 169 -0.74 -11.80 39.32
CA PRO A 169 0.54 -12.49 39.41
C PRO A 169 1.42 -12.41 38.13
N PRO A 170 2.73 -12.73 38.22
CA PRO A 170 3.66 -12.65 37.08
C PRO A 170 3.24 -13.44 35.85
N ASP A 171 2.58 -14.57 36.06
CA ASP A 171 2.07 -15.48 35.04
C ASP A 171 0.65 -15.10 34.57
N GLY A 172 0.04 -14.08 35.16
CA GLY A 172 -1.30 -13.60 34.80
C GLY A 172 -1.50 -13.29 33.31
N PRO A 173 -0.56 -12.61 32.61
CA PRO A 173 -0.66 -12.42 31.17
C PRO A 173 -0.76 -13.73 30.39
N VAL A 174 0.06 -14.72 30.76
CA VAL A 174 0.09 -16.04 30.10
C VAL A 174 -1.21 -16.78 30.37
N GLN A 175 -1.65 -16.84 31.62
CA GLN A 175 -2.93 -17.48 31.98
C GLN A 175 -4.13 -16.82 31.29
N LEU A 176 -4.12 -15.48 31.15
CA LEU A 176 -5.16 -14.77 30.41
C LEU A 176 -5.18 -15.21 28.95
N VAL A 177 -4.02 -15.23 28.31
CA VAL A 177 -3.86 -15.65 26.92
C VAL A 177 -4.31 -17.09 26.70
N GLU A 178 -3.92 -18.01 27.58
CA GLU A 178 -4.34 -19.42 27.52
C GLU A 178 -5.87 -19.54 27.58
N ARG A 179 -6.53 -18.84 28.51
CA ARG A 179 -8.00 -18.84 28.61
C ARG A 179 -8.68 -18.22 27.40
N VAL A 180 -8.12 -17.14 26.84
CA VAL A 180 -8.64 -16.51 25.62
C VAL A 180 -8.57 -17.52 24.46
N ARG A 181 -7.45 -18.22 24.32
CA ARG A 181 -7.26 -19.24 23.28
C ARG A 181 -8.18 -20.44 23.45
N ASP A 182 -8.29 -20.97 24.67
CA ASP A 182 -9.15 -22.13 24.97
C ASP A 182 -10.64 -21.84 24.72
N SER A 183 -11.03 -20.58 24.87
CA SER A 183 -12.41 -20.14 24.63
C SER A 183 -12.67 -19.68 23.19
N GLY A 184 -11.64 -19.57 22.35
CA GLY A 184 -11.74 -19.15 20.95
C GLY A 184 -12.13 -17.68 20.72
N HIS A 185 -11.92 -16.81 21.71
CA HIS A 185 -12.23 -15.38 21.61
C HIS A 185 -11.02 -14.56 21.13
N GLU A 186 -11.27 -13.33 20.69
CA GLU A 186 -10.19 -12.36 20.45
C GLU A 186 -9.67 -11.76 21.77
N LEU A 187 -8.37 -11.47 21.83
CA LEU A 187 -7.75 -10.87 23.02
C LEU A 187 -8.35 -9.50 23.35
N GLY A 188 -8.59 -8.66 22.33
CA GLY A 188 -9.18 -7.33 22.50
C GLY A 188 -10.61 -7.38 23.05
N GLU A 189 -11.46 -8.21 22.46
CA GLU A 189 -12.83 -8.45 22.94
C GLU A 189 -12.84 -8.97 24.39
N THR A 190 -11.89 -9.83 24.75
CA THR A 190 -11.77 -10.33 26.13
C THR A 190 -11.46 -9.20 27.11
N PHE A 191 -10.53 -8.29 26.78
CA PHE A 191 -10.28 -7.10 27.61
C PHE A 191 -11.53 -6.22 27.76
N GLU A 192 -12.31 -6.06 26.69
CA GLU A 192 -13.57 -5.28 26.72
C GLU A 192 -14.64 -5.93 27.60
N VAL A 193 -14.91 -7.23 27.40
CA VAL A 193 -15.89 -8.01 28.20
C VAL A 193 -15.50 -8.03 29.67
N MET A 194 -14.20 -8.08 29.97
CA MET A 194 -13.67 -8.00 31.33
C MET A 194 -13.69 -6.58 31.91
N GLY A 195 -14.03 -5.54 31.14
CA GLY A 195 -14.00 -4.15 31.60
C GLY A 195 -12.59 -3.62 31.84
N LEU A 196 -11.58 -4.29 31.28
CA LEU A 196 -10.16 -3.97 31.41
C LEU A 196 -9.67 -3.10 30.23
N GLN A 197 -10.58 -2.50 29.46
CA GLN A 197 -10.24 -1.54 28.42
C GLN A 197 -9.48 -0.34 29.02
N GLY A 198 -8.31 -0.01 28.47
CA GLY A 198 -7.39 0.99 29.02
C GLY A 198 -6.44 0.47 30.11
N PHE A 199 -6.45 -0.84 30.37
CA PHE A 199 -5.40 -1.57 31.10
C PHE A 199 -4.54 -2.43 30.14
N ASP A 200 -5.00 -2.59 28.91
CA ASP A 200 -4.35 -3.28 27.80
C ASP A 200 -3.33 -2.41 27.04
N ASP A 201 -3.29 -1.10 27.31
CA ASP A 201 -2.45 -0.13 26.61
C ASP A 201 -1.00 -0.05 27.14
N GLY A 202 -0.66 -0.86 28.14
CA GLY A 202 0.67 -0.89 28.74
C GLY A 202 1.31 -2.27 28.79
N ARG A 203 2.35 -2.41 29.63
CA ARG A 203 3.26 -3.55 29.60
C ARG A 203 2.59 -4.90 29.81
N TYR A 204 1.56 -4.99 30.65
CA TYR A 204 0.76 -6.21 30.79
C TYR A 204 0.11 -6.62 29.46
N GLY A 205 -0.54 -5.68 28.78
CA GLY A 205 -1.17 -5.90 27.48
C GLY A 205 -0.15 -6.25 26.39
N ASP A 206 1.04 -5.62 26.41
CA ASP A 206 2.12 -5.96 25.48
C ASP A 206 2.54 -7.43 25.60
N ILE A 207 2.68 -7.93 26.83
CA ILE A 207 3.02 -9.33 27.11
C ILE A 207 1.89 -10.25 26.67
N CYS A 208 0.62 -9.91 26.96
CA CYS A 208 -0.52 -10.68 26.46
C CYS A 208 -0.52 -10.77 24.92
N ARG A 209 -0.32 -9.64 24.23
CA ARG A 209 -0.26 -9.62 22.76
C ARG A 209 0.91 -10.43 22.23
N ALA A 210 2.08 -10.36 22.89
CA ALA A 210 3.25 -11.14 22.51
C ALA A 210 2.98 -12.65 22.62
N HIS A 211 2.46 -13.10 23.77
CA HIS A 211 2.12 -14.51 23.97
C HIS A 211 0.99 -14.99 23.06
N PHE A 212 -0.03 -14.16 22.83
CA PHE A 212 -1.17 -14.56 22.01
C PHE A 212 -0.82 -14.62 20.53
N TYR A 213 -0.19 -13.58 19.97
CA TYR A 213 0.05 -13.51 18.53
C TYR A 213 1.39 -14.12 18.12
N LEU A 214 2.49 -13.76 18.79
CA LEU A 214 3.84 -14.11 18.31
C LEU A 214 4.22 -15.56 18.63
N GLU A 215 3.83 -16.10 19.79
CA GLU A 215 4.09 -17.51 20.09
C GLU A 215 3.24 -18.45 19.24
N THR A 216 1.99 -18.07 18.95
CA THR A 216 1.15 -18.81 17.99
C THR A 216 1.85 -18.86 16.63
N LEU A 217 2.34 -17.73 16.12
CA LEU A 217 3.12 -17.70 14.88
C LEU A 217 4.39 -18.57 14.92
N ARG A 218 5.08 -18.65 16.05
CA ARG A 218 6.28 -19.50 16.21
C ARG A 218 5.95 -20.99 16.19
N GLY A 219 4.72 -21.36 16.55
CA GLY A 219 4.24 -22.75 16.53
C GLY A 219 3.82 -23.24 15.14
N LEU A 220 3.45 -22.36 14.21
CA LEU A 220 2.91 -22.74 12.89
C LEU A 220 3.94 -23.44 12.00
N SER A 221 3.51 -24.35 11.13
CA SER A 221 4.37 -24.90 10.07
C SER A 221 4.59 -23.86 8.96
N PRO A 222 5.74 -23.84 8.26
CA PRO A 222 5.96 -22.93 7.14
C PRO A 222 4.85 -23.00 6.08
N GLY A 223 4.25 -21.86 5.78
CA GLY A 223 3.14 -21.72 4.82
C GLY A 223 1.75 -22.06 5.36
N GLU A 224 1.61 -22.45 6.63
CA GLU A 224 0.33 -22.79 7.27
C GLU A 224 -0.51 -21.53 7.56
N TYR A 225 -1.83 -21.65 7.39
CA TYR A 225 -2.79 -20.61 7.79
C TYR A 225 -3.23 -20.81 9.23
N ASP A 226 -3.39 -19.69 9.94
CA ASP A 226 -4.00 -19.62 11.26
C ASP A 226 -4.73 -18.27 11.39
N PRO A 227 -5.88 -18.20 12.09
CA PRO A 227 -6.62 -16.96 12.35
C PRO A 227 -5.77 -15.81 12.93
N VAL A 228 -4.68 -16.14 13.63
CA VAL A 228 -3.71 -15.16 14.14
C VAL A 228 -3.14 -14.25 13.04
N LEU A 229 -3.06 -14.74 11.79
CA LEU A 229 -2.59 -13.96 10.64
C LEU A 229 -3.59 -12.86 10.23
N ASP A 230 -4.88 -13.07 10.44
CA ASP A 230 -5.90 -12.07 10.15
C ASP A 230 -5.90 -11.00 11.24
N GLU A 231 -5.76 -11.41 12.50
CA GLU A 231 -5.59 -10.50 13.64
C GLU A 231 -4.36 -9.61 13.50
N LEU A 232 -3.23 -10.19 13.11
CA LEU A 232 -1.98 -9.46 12.89
C LEU A 232 -2.02 -8.53 11.67
N GLN A 233 -3.02 -8.60 10.81
CA GLN A 233 -3.22 -7.62 9.74
C GLN A 233 -3.97 -6.37 10.24
N LYS A 234 -4.68 -6.43 11.38
CA LYS A 234 -5.39 -5.29 11.96
C LYS A 234 -4.36 -4.21 12.37
N PRO A 235 -4.51 -2.94 11.92
CA PRO A 235 -3.55 -1.88 12.28
C PRO A 235 -3.39 -1.65 13.78
N ALA A 236 -4.46 -1.83 14.56
CA ALA A 236 -4.43 -1.74 16.02
C ALA A 236 -3.51 -2.78 16.66
N VAL A 237 -3.33 -3.95 16.02
CA VAL A 237 -2.46 -5.02 16.49
C VAL A 237 -1.06 -4.86 15.90
N SER A 238 -0.94 -4.76 14.58
CA SER A 238 0.35 -4.74 13.89
C SER A 238 1.19 -3.52 14.23
N LYS A 239 0.55 -2.37 14.45
CA LYS A 239 1.23 -1.13 14.85
C LYS A 239 1.39 -0.97 16.36
N ALA A 240 0.88 -1.92 17.15
CA ALA A 240 1.06 -1.87 18.59
C ALA A 240 2.55 -1.91 18.94
N PRO A 241 3.00 -1.10 19.92
CA PRO A 241 4.38 -1.10 20.37
C PRO A 241 4.85 -2.49 20.80
N TYR A 242 6.11 -2.80 20.50
CA TYR A 242 6.79 -3.99 20.98
C TYR A 242 8.26 -3.64 21.22
N GLU A 243 8.71 -3.69 22.47
CA GLU A 243 10.11 -3.51 22.90
C GLU A 243 10.93 -2.45 22.13
N GLY A 244 11.11 -1.28 22.74
CA GLY A 244 11.82 -0.15 22.12
C GLY A 244 10.99 0.48 21.01
N GLU A 245 11.63 0.80 19.88
CA GLU A 245 10.99 1.42 18.71
C GLU A 245 10.29 0.40 17.77
N ARG A 246 10.33 -0.89 18.10
CA ARG A 246 9.71 -1.95 17.28
C ARG A 246 8.21 -2.05 17.56
N ARG A 247 7.55 -2.83 16.70
CA ARG A 247 6.08 -3.04 16.71
C ARG A 247 5.83 -4.52 16.53
N ILE A 248 4.66 -4.99 16.95
CA ILE A 248 4.30 -6.40 16.84
C ILE A 248 4.40 -6.90 15.40
N GLY A 249 3.95 -6.09 14.42
CA GLY A 249 4.06 -6.44 13.00
C GLY A 249 5.49 -6.65 12.52
N HIS A 250 6.47 -5.90 13.06
CA HIS A 250 7.89 -6.14 12.74
C HIS A 250 8.34 -7.53 13.19
N ILE A 251 7.96 -7.93 14.40
CA ILE A 251 8.36 -9.24 14.94
C ILE A 251 7.65 -10.37 14.22
N ALA A 252 6.37 -10.18 13.85
CA ALA A 252 5.64 -11.12 13.02
C ALA A 252 6.35 -11.33 11.66
N LEU A 253 6.78 -10.25 10.99
CA LEU A 253 7.56 -10.32 9.76
C LEU A 253 8.90 -11.03 9.97
N GLU A 254 9.65 -10.71 11.03
CA GLU A 254 10.91 -11.40 11.37
C GLU A 254 10.69 -12.91 11.51
N ILE A 255 9.70 -13.33 12.32
CA ILE A 255 9.38 -14.75 12.56
C ILE A 255 9.07 -15.47 11.24
N LEU A 256 8.13 -14.93 10.45
CA LEU A 256 7.69 -15.58 9.22
C LEU A 256 8.83 -15.62 8.18
N ILE A 257 9.57 -14.53 8.04
CA ILE A 257 10.65 -14.46 7.04
C ILE A 257 11.77 -15.43 7.39
N ASP A 258 12.17 -15.48 8.67
CA ASP A 258 13.29 -16.31 9.11
C ASP A 258 12.93 -17.79 9.01
N ARG A 259 11.68 -18.16 9.33
CA ARG A 259 11.20 -19.56 9.32
C ARG A 259 10.83 -20.11 7.94
N ALA A 260 10.48 -19.26 6.98
CA ALA A 260 10.05 -19.65 5.63
C ALA A 260 11.07 -20.46 4.79
N GLY A 261 12.32 -20.62 5.23
CA GLY A 261 13.34 -21.32 4.44
C GLY A 261 13.56 -20.67 3.06
N GLN A 262 13.47 -21.46 1.99
CA GLN A 262 13.63 -21.00 0.60
C GLN A 262 12.31 -20.58 -0.07
N GLU A 263 11.16 -21.03 0.45
CA GLU A 263 9.83 -20.72 -0.09
C GLU A 263 8.84 -20.51 1.06
N PRO A 264 8.22 -19.33 1.19
CA PRO A 264 7.28 -19.05 2.28
C PRO A 264 5.92 -19.73 2.13
N GLY A 265 5.59 -20.25 0.95
CA GLY A 265 4.22 -20.62 0.60
C GLY A 265 3.34 -19.39 0.36
N GLU A 266 2.21 -19.58 -0.33
CA GLU A 266 1.33 -18.48 -0.76
C GLU A 266 0.75 -17.71 0.43
N ILE A 267 0.37 -18.41 1.49
CA ILE A 267 -0.30 -17.82 2.66
C ILE A 267 0.61 -16.82 3.37
N TRP A 268 1.83 -17.23 3.70
CA TRP A 268 2.78 -16.35 4.40
C TRP A 268 3.29 -15.25 3.47
N GLN A 269 3.52 -15.53 2.18
CA GLN A 269 3.89 -14.50 1.21
C GLN A 269 2.80 -13.40 1.14
N ASN A 270 1.53 -13.80 1.06
CA ASN A 270 0.41 -12.87 0.98
C ASN A 270 0.23 -12.08 2.28
N PHE A 271 0.45 -12.71 3.44
CA PHE A 271 0.46 -11.99 4.71
C PHE A 271 1.57 -10.93 4.74
N ILE A 272 2.81 -11.31 4.39
CA ILE A 272 3.97 -10.41 4.36
C ILE A 272 3.71 -9.22 3.43
N LEU A 273 3.20 -9.48 2.23
CA LEU A 273 2.91 -8.42 1.25
C LEU A 273 1.72 -7.55 1.66
N ASN A 274 0.69 -8.08 2.33
CA ASN A 274 -0.42 -7.26 2.85
C ASN A 274 0.04 -6.31 3.95
N LEU A 275 0.92 -6.80 4.83
CA LEU A 275 1.37 -6.04 5.98
C LEU A 275 2.43 -5.00 5.60
N ALA A 276 3.46 -5.41 4.85
CA ALA A 276 4.65 -4.59 4.57
C ALA A 276 4.72 -4.07 3.13
N GLY A 277 3.87 -4.53 2.22
CA GLY A 277 3.95 -4.22 0.79
C GLY A 277 5.15 -4.89 0.09
N ASP A 278 5.40 -4.54 -1.17
CA ASP A 278 6.49 -5.11 -1.96
C ASP A 278 7.86 -4.47 -1.58
N PRO A 279 8.87 -5.24 -1.14
CA PRO A 279 10.19 -4.71 -0.78
C PRO A 279 11.03 -4.23 -1.96
N ARG A 280 10.56 -4.36 -3.21
CA ARG A 280 11.29 -3.93 -4.42
C ARG A 280 11.07 -2.45 -4.74
N ILE A 281 10.16 -1.77 -4.04
CA ILE A 281 9.94 -0.32 -4.16
C ILE A 281 11.15 0.51 -3.65
N ALA A 282 11.15 1.80 -3.96
CA ALA A 282 12.20 2.71 -3.52
C ALA A 282 12.29 2.79 -1.99
N SER A 283 13.52 2.81 -1.45
CA SER A 283 13.77 2.89 0.00
C SER A 283 13.29 4.19 0.64
N THR A 284 13.04 5.23 -0.16
CA THR A 284 12.47 6.51 0.26
C THR A 284 10.96 6.43 0.52
N ALA A 285 10.27 5.42 -0.02
CA ALA A 285 8.83 5.25 0.15
C ALA A 285 8.47 5.12 1.64
N ALA A 286 7.39 5.81 2.06
CA ALA A 286 6.97 5.81 3.46
C ALA A 286 6.73 4.39 3.98
N ASN A 287 6.05 3.56 3.19
CA ASN A 287 5.77 2.16 3.52
C ASN A 287 7.04 1.31 3.66
N TYR A 288 8.07 1.57 2.84
CA TYR A 288 9.36 0.87 2.95
C TYR A 288 10.08 1.24 4.24
N ARG A 289 10.12 2.52 4.58
CA ARG A 289 10.75 3.01 5.81
C ARG A 289 10.02 2.52 7.05
N GLU A 290 8.68 2.44 6.99
CA GLU A 290 7.87 1.96 8.10
C GLU A 290 8.10 0.46 8.35
N TRP A 291 8.04 -0.40 7.33
CA TRP A 291 7.99 -1.86 7.55
C TRP A 291 9.25 -2.62 7.17
N TRP A 292 9.97 -2.21 6.13
CA TRP A 292 11.12 -2.97 5.61
C TRP A 292 12.44 -2.53 6.23
N GLN A 293 12.66 -1.21 6.37
CA GLN A 293 13.90 -0.66 6.92
C GLN A 293 14.25 -1.22 8.31
N PRO A 294 13.30 -1.43 9.25
CA PRO A 294 13.61 -2.01 10.56
C PRO A 294 14.07 -3.48 10.52
N LEU A 295 13.74 -4.24 9.48
CA LEU A 295 14.03 -5.69 9.39
C LEU A 295 15.47 -6.02 8.99
N GLY A 296 16.17 -5.04 8.39
CA GLY A 296 17.54 -5.17 7.88
C GLY A 296 17.65 -5.81 6.49
N GLU A 297 18.77 -5.53 5.82
CA GLU A 297 18.97 -5.86 4.41
C GLU A 297 18.93 -7.38 4.11
N ALA A 298 19.38 -8.22 5.05
CA ALA A 298 19.39 -9.67 4.86
C ALA A 298 17.97 -10.24 4.61
N ARG A 299 16.98 -9.80 5.41
CA ARG A 299 15.58 -10.22 5.27
C ARG A 299 14.94 -9.63 4.03
N ILE A 300 15.22 -8.36 3.74
CA ILE A 300 14.77 -7.69 2.51
C ILE A 300 15.24 -8.47 1.27
N GLN A 301 16.51 -8.85 1.21
CA GLN A 301 17.07 -9.61 0.09
C GLN A 301 16.47 -11.01 -0.02
N LYS A 302 16.20 -11.67 1.11
CA LYS A 302 15.51 -12.97 1.14
C LYS A 302 14.13 -12.87 0.47
N VAL A 303 13.31 -11.88 0.86
CA VAL A 303 11.98 -11.68 0.27
C VAL A 303 12.07 -11.28 -1.20
N ARG A 304 12.99 -10.39 -1.58
CA ARG A 304 13.24 -10.04 -2.99
C ARG A 304 13.61 -11.25 -3.83
N GLY A 305 14.36 -12.21 -3.28
CA GLY A 305 14.70 -13.48 -3.92
C GLY A 305 13.46 -14.34 -4.18
N TRP A 306 12.53 -14.46 -3.22
CA TRP A 306 11.26 -15.17 -3.41
C TRP A 306 10.42 -14.56 -4.51
N LEU A 307 10.25 -13.23 -4.49
CA LEU A 307 9.50 -12.52 -5.53
C LEU A 307 10.17 -12.63 -6.90
N SER A 308 11.51 -12.69 -6.94
CA SER A 308 12.26 -12.88 -8.17
C SER A 308 12.05 -14.27 -8.78
N LYS A 309 12.01 -15.30 -7.94
CA LYS A 309 11.65 -16.66 -8.34
C LYS A 309 10.22 -16.72 -8.88
N GLU A 310 9.30 -16.05 -8.21
CA GLU A 310 7.90 -16.02 -8.60
C GLU A 310 7.71 -15.30 -9.94
N ASP A 311 8.27 -14.10 -10.13
CA ASP A 311 8.24 -13.38 -11.42
C ASP A 311 8.73 -14.27 -12.59
N LEU A 312 9.82 -15.02 -12.37
CA LEU A 312 10.37 -15.93 -13.37
C LEU A 312 9.38 -17.08 -13.67
N ARG A 313 8.79 -17.68 -12.63
CA ARG A 313 7.77 -18.73 -12.79
C ARG A 313 6.59 -18.23 -13.61
N LEU A 314 6.09 -17.03 -13.29
CA LEU A 314 4.95 -16.41 -13.99
C LEU A 314 5.28 -16.06 -15.44
N PHE A 315 6.48 -15.54 -15.69
CA PHE A 315 6.96 -15.31 -17.05
C PHE A 315 6.96 -16.60 -17.86
N LEU A 316 7.58 -17.66 -17.35
CA LEU A 316 7.69 -18.94 -18.04
C LEU A 316 6.32 -19.57 -18.33
N GLN A 317 5.40 -19.51 -17.36
CA GLN A 317 4.02 -19.96 -17.55
C GLN A 317 3.29 -19.14 -18.62
N ALA A 318 3.47 -17.82 -18.64
CA ALA A 318 2.88 -16.97 -19.67
C ALA A 318 3.43 -17.31 -21.08
N VAL A 319 4.73 -17.61 -21.20
CA VAL A 319 5.34 -18.05 -22.47
C VAL A 319 4.79 -19.40 -22.91
N GLU A 320 4.70 -20.37 -21.99
CA GLU A 320 4.18 -21.71 -22.26
C GLU A 320 2.72 -21.68 -22.73
N GLN A 321 1.87 -20.97 -21.98
CA GLN A 321 0.44 -20.86 -22.27
C GLN A 321 0.21 -20.22 -23.63
N TYR A 322 0.94 -19.15 -23.98
CA TYR A 322 0.85 -18.54 -25.30
C TYR A 322 1.27 -19.52 -26.42
N GLY A 323 2.31 -20.34 -26.19
CA GLY A 323 2.72 -21.38 -27.13
C GLY A 323 1.64 -22.42 -27.39
N LEU A 324 0.90 -22.80 -26.36
CA LEU A 324 -0.25 -23.71 -26.46
C LEU A 324 -1.44 -23.06 -27.19
N GLU A 325 -1.83 -21.85 -26.80
CA GLU A 325 -3.00 -21.14 -27.34
C GLU A 325 -2.82 -20.66 -28.79
N SER A 326 -1.61 -20.24 -29.17
CA SER A 326 -1.34 -19.70 -30.51
C SER A 326 -1.14 -20.76 -31.59
N GLY A 327 -1.03 -22.04 -31.22
CA GLY A 327 -0.76 -23.14 -32.15
C GLY A 327 0.58 -23.05 -32.89
N LYS A 328 1.49 -22.14 -32.49
CA LYS A 328 2.78 -21.92 -33.14
C LYS A 328 3.79 -22.97 -32.68
N GLU A 329 3.92 -24.05 -33.47
CA GLU A 329 4.85 -25.16 -33.20
C GLU A 329 6.31 -24.72 -33.01
N ASP A 330 6.76 -23.68 -33.72
CA ASP A 330 8.11 -23.13 -33.52
C ASP A 330 8.33 -22.56 -32.12
N LEU A 331 7.31 -21.93 -31.52
CA LEU A 331 7.41 -21.40 -30.18
C LEU A 331 7.40 -22.52 -29.14
N LYS A 332 6.56 -23.55 -29.33
CA LYS A 332 6.55 -24.76 -28.51
C LYS A 332 7.90 -25.47 -28.53
N ARG A 333 8.54 -25.55 -29.70
CA ARG A 333 9.86 -26.17 -29.88
C ARG A 333 10.99 -25.41 -29.18
N MET A 334 10.93 -24.08 -29.13
CA MET A 334 12.00 -23.26 -28.53
C MET A 334 11.84 -23.02 -27.02
N PHE A 335 10.65 -23.22 -26.47
CA PHE A 335 10.36 -22.97 -25.06
C PHE A 335 11.22 -23.80 -24.09
N PRO A 336 11.45 -25.12 -24.28
CA PRO A 336 12.26 -25.91 -23.34
C PRO A 336 13.67 -25.35 -23.12
N ALA A 337 14.35 -24.94 -24.19
CA ALA A 337 15.70 -24.35 -24.11
C ALA A 337 15.70 -23.00 -23.39
N ARG A 338 14.69 -22.15 -23.62
CA ARG A 338 14.52 -20.87 -22.93
C ARG A 338 14.24 -21.07 -21.44
N LYS A 339 13.32 -21.97 -21.12
CA LYS A 339 12.97 -22.34 -19.74
C LYS A 339 14.21 -22.79 -18.98
N LEU A 340 14.93 -23.76 -19.52
CA LEU A 340 16.11 -24.32 -18.86
C LEU A 340 17.24 -23.30 -18.71
N PHE A 341 17.43 -22.42 -19.68
CA PHE A 341 18.41 -21.34 -19.58
C PHE A 341 18.08 -20.39 -18.42
N LEU A 342 16.84 -19.91 -18.31
CA LEU A 342 16.45 -18.96 -17.26
C LEU A 342 16.38 -19.62 -15.87
N GLU A 343 15.85 -20.84 -15.78
CA GLU A 343 15.85 -21.64 -14.54
C GLU A 343 17.28 -21.98 -14.09
N GLY A 344 18.17 -22.26 -15.04
CA GLY A 344 19.58 -22.49 -14.76
C GLY A 344 20.30 -21.25 -14.24
N LEU A 345 20.02 -20.06 -14.79
CA LEU A 345 20.55 -18.79 -14.25
C LEU A 345 20.06 -18.55 -12.82
N PHE A 346 18.81 -18.89 -12.52
CA PHE A 346 18.26 -18.84 -11.17
C PHE A 346 18.95 -19.84 -10.24
N ALA A 347 19.11 -21.10 -10.67
CA ALA A 347 19.73 -22.16 -9.88
C ALA A 347 21.21 -21.89 -9.57
N LEU A 348 21.92 -21.18 -10.44
CA LEU A 348 23.28 -20.71 -10.22
C LEU A 348 23.37 -19.50 -9.26
N GLY A 349 22.24 -18.96 -8.77
CA GLY A 349 22.21 -17.79 -7.89
C GLY A 349 22.64 -16.49 -8.57
N LEU A 350 22.59 -16.44 -9.91
CA LEU A 350 23.03 -15.28 -10.68
C LEU A 350 21.99 -14.16 -10.68
N ILE A 351 20.70 -14.49 -10.61
CA ILE A 351 19.60 -13.53 -10.64
C ILE A 351 19.47 -12.83 -9.29
N ARG A 352 19.78 -11.53 -9.25
CA ARG A 352 19.67 -10.68 -8.05
C ARG A 352 18.33 -9.95 -7.98
N HIS A 353 17.75 -9.66 -9.12
CA HIS A 353 16.50 -8.92 -9.22
C HIS A 353 15.81 -9.24 -10.54
N THR A 354 14.49 -9.32 -10.50
CA THR A 354 13.64 -9.43 -11.68
C THR A 354 12.65 -8.30 -11.75
N ARG A 355 12.20 -8.03 -12.97
CA ARG A 355 11.00 -7.24 -13.18
C ARG A 355 10.15 -7.82 -14.27
N LEU A 356 8.98 -8.29 -13.88
CA LEU A 356 7.96 -8.80 -14.80
C LEU A 356 7.10 -7.66 -15.37
N MET A 357 6.89 -7.70 -16.68
CA MET A 357 6.08 -6.78 -17.45
C MET A 357 5.05 -7.60 -18.24
N LEU A 358 3.76 -7.30 -18.09
CA LEU A 358 2.67 -8.07 -18.68
C LEU A 358 1.75 -7.17 -19.51
N GLY A 359 1.50 -7.59 -20.75
CA GLY A 359 0.38 -7.12 -21.55
C GLY A 359 -0.97 -7.55 -20.98
N ARG A 360 -2.05 -6.90 -21.42
CA ARG A 360 -3.42 -7.11 -20.90
C ARG A 360 -3.87 -8.58 -20.92
N ASN A 361 -3.63 -9.30 -22.00
CA ASN A 361 -4.04 -10.69 -22.16
C ASN A 361 -3.14 -11.62 -21.35
N ALA A 362 -1.83 -11.39 -21.35
CA ALA A 362 -0.88 -12.14 -20.51
C ALA A 362 -1.21 -11.98 -19.01
N LYS A 363 -1.56 -10.76 -18.59
CA LYS A 363 -2.05 -10.47 -17.23
C LYS A 363 -3.33 -11.25 -16.91
N GLN A 364 -4.25 -11.37 -17.85
CA GLN A 364 -5.49 -12.14 -17.65
C GLN A 364 -5.23 -13.65 -17.54
N SER A 365 -4.31 -14.19 -18.35
CA SER A 365 -3.90 -15.60 -18.25
C SER A 365 -3.21 -15.88 -16.92
N VAL A 366 -2.29 -15.02 -16.49
CA VAL A 366 -1.62 -15.13 -15.17
C VAL A 366 -2.64 -15.05 -14.03
N LYS A 367 -3.60 -14.12 -14.07
CA LYS A 367 -4.70 -14.04 -13.08
C LYS A 367 -5.60 -15.28 -13.07
N ARG A 368 -5.79 -15.94 -14.21
CA ARG A 368 -6.58 -17.18 -14.26
C ARG A 368 -5.86 -18.34 -13.59
N ILE A 369 -4.53 -18.37 -13.67
CA ILE A 369 -3.68 -19.42 -13.11
C ILE A 369 -3.45 -19.21 -11.60
N LEU A 370 -3.24 -17.97 -11.16
CA LEU A 370 -2.94 -17.63 -9.77
C LEU A 370 -4.17 -17.26 -8.93
N GLY A 371 -5.36 -17.21 -9.53
CA GLY A 371 -6.55 -16.65 -8.90
C GLY A 371 -6.57 -15.12 -8.91
N SER A 372 -7.67 -14.55 -8.39
CA SER A 372 -7.96 -13.11 -8.46
C SER A 372 -7.03 -12.21 -7.64
N GLU A 373 -6.15 -12.77 -6.80
CA GLU A 373 -5.33 -12.04 -5.82
C GLU A 373 -3.83 -12.10 -6.13
N VAL A 374 -3.42 -11.76 -7.35
CA VAL A 374 -1.99 -11.55 -7.64
C VAL A 374 -1.53 -10.26 -6.95
N LYS A 375 -0.88 -10.41 -5.79
CA LYS A 375 -0.36 -9.30 -4.98
C LYS A 375 1.07 -8.88 -5.34
N THR A 376 1.74 -9.63 -6.20
CA THR A 376 3.04 -9.26 -6.75
C THR A 376 2.90 -8.09 -7.73
N SER A 377 3.74 -7.07 -7.57
CA SER A 377 3.72 -5.91 -8.46
C SER A 377 4.44 -6.23 -9.77
N PHE A 378 3.69 -6.16 -10.88
CA PHE A 378 4.20 -6.26 -12.24
C PHE A 378 3.82 -5.01 -13.03
N ALA A 379 4.67 -4.62 -13.99
CA ALA A 379 4.40 -3.46 -14.83
C ALA A 379 3.43 -3.82 -15.95
N GLY A 380 2.57 -2.87 -16.34
CA GLY A 380 1.71 -2.98 -17.50
C GLY A 380 2.46 -2.72 -18.80
N MET A 381 1.93 -3.26 -19.89
CA MET A 381 2.40 -2.96 -21.23
C MET A 381 1.29 -2.35 -22.09
N ASP A 382 1.68 -1.56 -23.08
CA ASP A 382 0.76 -0.87 -23.99
C ASP A 382 -0.12 -1.84 -24.81
N SER A 383 -1.11 -1.27 -25.51
CA SER A 383 -2.08 -2.04 -26.31
C SER A 383 -1.41 -2.84 -27.43
N ALA A 384 -0.35 -2.29 -28.04
CA ALA A 384 0.43 -2.94 -29.10
C ALA A 384 1.19 -4.19 -28.61
N MET A 385 1.36 -4.34 -27.29
CA MET A 385 2.01 -5.48 -26.65
C MET A 385 1.06 -6.26 -25.73
N SER A 386 -0.25 -6.16 -25.97
CA SER A 386 -1.29 -6.72 -25.09
C SER A 386 -1.18 -8.23 -24.86
N ASP A 387 -0.59 -8.99 -25.78
CA ASP A 387 -0.42 -10.45 -25.72
C ASP A 387 0.99 -10.90 -25.28
N LYS A 388 1.88 -9.96 -24.96
CA LYS A 388 3.28 -10.26 -24.62
C LYS A 388 3.54 -10.19 -23.12
N ALA A 389 4.38 -11.10 -22.65
CA ALA A 389 5.12 -10.97 -21.40
C ALA A 389 6.58 -10.61 -21.70
N VAL A 390 7.18 -9.74 -20.89
CA VAL A 390 8.61 -9.41 -20.91
C VAL A 390 9.15 -9.47 -19.49
N ILE A 391 10.36 -9.98 -19.32
CA ILE A 391 11.06 -10.01 -18.05
C ILE A 391 12.43 -9.36 -18.18
N TYR A 392 12.74 -8.46 -17.25
CA TYR A 392 14.08 -7.94 -17.04
C TYR A 392 14.76 -8.71 -15.91
N LEU A 393 16.03 -9.07 -16.08
CA LEU A 393 16.85 -9.76 -15.09
C LEU A 393 18.14 -8.99 -14.82
N ASP A 394 18.41 -8.70 -13.56
CA ASP A 394 19.71 -8.22 -13.08
C ASP A 394 20.53 -9.43 -12.62
N CYS A 395 21.56 -9.79 -13.39
CA CYS A 395 22.44 -10.92 -13.07
C CYS A 395 23.77 -10.46 -12.41
N GLY A 396 23.83 -9.21 -11.94
CA GLY A 396 24.99 -8.60 -11.30
C GLY A 396 26.11 -8.20 -12.27
N HIS A 397 26.65 -9.14 -13.04
CA HIS A 397 27.71 -8.86 -14.03
C HIS A 397 27.18 -8.63 -15.44
N PHE A 398 25.91 -8.92 -15.66
CA PHE A 398 25.21 -8.66 -16.90
C PHE A 398 23.71 -8.52 -16.60
N HIS A 399 22.96 -8.01 -17.58
CA HIS A 399 21.53 -7.80 -17.49
C HIS A 399 20.86 -8.38 -18.72
N LEU A 400 19.65 -8.93 -18.53
CA LEU A 400 18.86 -9.52 -19.60
C LEU A 400 17.52 -8.81 -19.75
N VAL A 401 17.04 -8.68 -20.99
CA VAL A 401 15.62 -8.42 -21.29
C VAL A 401 15.15 -9.52 -22.24
N GLU A 402 14.15 -10.28 -21.81
CA GLU A 402 13.65 -11.47 -22.49
C GLU A 402 12.12 -11.37 -22.65
N GLY A 403 11.58 -11.86 -23.76
CA GLY A 403 10.16 -11.70 -24.09
C GLY A 403 9.50 -12.96 -24.62
N SER A 404 8.20 -13.08 -24.37
CA SER A 404 7.38 -14.26 -24.70
C SER A 404 7.47 -14.71 -26.17
N HIS A 405 7.13 -13.87 -27.15
CA HIS A 405 7.14 -14.24 -28.56
C HIS A 405 7.56 -13.08 -29.48
N SER A 406 8.22 -13.40 -30.60
CA SER A 406 8.79 -12.44 -31.56
C SER A 406 9.60 -11.33 -30.88
N PHE A 407 10.35 -11.70 -29.84
CA PHE A 407 11.19 -10.81 -29.05
C PHE A 407 12.63 -11.36 -29.10
N LYS A 408 13.64 -10.48 -29.08
CA LYS A 408 15.04 -10.89 -28.99
C LYS A 408 15.44 -10.98 -27.52
N ILE A 409 16.37 -11.86 -27.16
CA ILE A 409 17.06 -11.74 -25.89
C ILE A 409 18.10 -10.63 -26.01
N TRP A 410 17.98 -9.62 -25.15
CA TRP A 410 18.96 -8.54 -25.06
C TRP A 410 19.89 -8.81 -23.90
N VAL A 411 21.20 -8.69 -24.14
CA VAL A 411 22.25 -8.91 -23.13
C VAL A 411 23.09 -7.65 -23.00
N TYR A 412 23.12 -7.07 -21.81
CA TYR A 412 23.89 -5.87 -21.50
C TYR A 412 24.93 -6.17 -20.43
N LEU A 413 26.12 -5.58 -20.52
CA LEU A 413 27.16 -5.74 -19.49
C LEU A 413 26.99 -4.80 -18.30
N GLY A 414 26.15 -3.76 -18.44
CA GLY A 414 25.77 -2.83 -17.38
C GLY A 414 24.28 -2.54 -17.40
N GLN A 415 23.77 -1.86 -16.39
CA GLN A 415 22.34 -1.60 -16.26
C GLN A 415 21.86 -0.70 -17.41
N PRO A 416 20.93 -1.14 -18.28
CA PRO A 416 20.63 -0.43 -19.53
C PRO A 416 19.83 0.87 -19.37
N GLY A 417 19.22 1.09 -18.19
CA GLY A 417 18.56 2.34 -17.83
C GLY A 417 18.11 2.32 -16.38
N HIS A 418 18.01 3.48 -15.72
CA HIS A 418 17.57 3.55 -14.31
C HIS A 418 16.10 3.13 -14.14
N TRP A 419 15.25 3.50 -15.10
CA TRP A 419 13.80 3.27 -15.03
C TRP A 419 13.39 1.80 -15.22
N VAL A 420 14.22 0.97 -15.86
CA VAL A 420 13.86 -0.46 -16.10
C VAL A 420 13.77 -1.23 -14.79
N LYS A 421 14.53 -0.81 -13.77
CA LYS A 421 14.51 -1.38 -12.42
C LYS A 421 13.58 -0.62 -11.46
N SER A 422 13.28 0.65 -11.73
CA SER A 422 12.49 1.52 -10.84
C SER A 422 10.99 1.22 -10.90
N TYR A 423 10.39 0.88 -9.76
CA TYR A 423 8.95 0.67 -9.60
C TYR A 423 8.09 1.93 -9.79
N GLU A 424 8.70 3.11 -9.87
CA GLU A 424 8.00 4.37 -10.16
C GLU A 424 7.36 4.36 -11.56
N ARG A 425 8.04 3.75 -12.53
CA ARG A 425 7.50 3.58 -13.89
C ARG A 425 6.78 2.25 -14.01
N ASN A 426 5.45 2.25 -14.07
CA ASN A 426 4.65 1.02 -14.08
C ASN A 426 4.08 0.66 -15.47
N GLN A 427 4.45 1.38 -16.53
CA GLN A 427 4.02 1.11 -17.91
C GLN A 427 5.19 1.14 -18.89
N PHE A 428 5.20 0.16 -19.81
CA PHE A 428 6.23 -0.02 -20.83
C PHE A 428 5.64 -0.29 -22.22
N SER A 429 6.22 0.33 -23.24
CA SER A 429 5.94 0.03 -24.65
C SER A 429 6.98 -0.92 -25.25
N HIS A 430 6.69 -1.46 -26.44
CA HIS A 430 7.72 -2.15 -27.22
C HIS A 430 8.91 -1.24 -27.51
N PHE A 431 8.63 0.01 -27.90
CA PHE A 431 9.64 1.00 -28.25
C PHE A 431 10.57 1.31 -27.08
N ASP A 432 10.03 1.39 -25.86
CA ASP A 432 10.84 1.57 -24.66
C ASP A 432 11.91 0.50 -24.53
N LEU A 433 11.54 -0.76 -24.69
CA LEU A 433 12.39 -1.91 -24.40
C LEU A 433 13.34 -2.27 -25.55
N THR A 434 12.95 -2.00 -26.80
CA THR A 434 13.74 -2.38 -27.99
C THR A 434 14.48 -1.23 -28.65
N THR A 435 14.14 0.02 -28.32
CA THR A 435 14.73 1.21 -28.96
C THR A 435 15.26 2.18 -27.92
N SER A 436 14.41 2.68 -27.00
CA SER A 436 14.83 3.67 -26.00
C SER A 436 15.90 3.12 -25.06
N LEU A 437 15.69 1.90 -24.55
CA LEU A 437 16.58 1.27 -23.58
C LEU A 437 17.99 0.98 -24.15
N PRO A 438 18.15 0.37 -25.34
CA PRO A 438 19.45 0.27 -26.00
C PRO A 438 20.13 1.62 -26.27
N ASN A 439 19.37 2.64 -26.68
CA ASN A 439 19.92 3.97 -26.95
C ASN A 439 20.44 4.63 -25.66
N GLN A 440 19.72 4.48 -24.55
CA GLN A 440 20.17 4.96 -23.24
C GLN A 440 21.39 4.19 -22.75
N TYR A 441 21.45 2.88 -22.95
CA TYR A 441 22.63 2.09 -22.63
C TYR A 441 23.87 2.59 -23.41
N LYS A 442 23.74 2.82 -24.72
CA LYS A 442 24.84 3.38 -25.53
C LYS A 442 25.28 4.76 -25.05
N ALA A 443 24.33 5.61 -24.66
CA ALA A 443 24.63 6.94 -24.15
C ALA A 443 25.34 6.89 -22.79
N ALA A 444 24.90 6.01 -21.90
CA ALA A 444 25.50 5.83 -20.57
C ALA A 444 26.84 5.08 -20.61
N TYR A 445 27.00 4.17 -21.57
CA TYR A 445 28.15 3.30 -21.70
C TYR A 445 28.67 3.20 -23.15
N PRO A 446 29.28 4.28 -23.70
CA PRO A 446 29.68 4.32 -25.11
C PRO A 446 30.68 3.23 -25.53
N SER A 447 31.47 2.72 -24.58
CA SER A 447 32.51 1.73 -24.81
C SER A 447 32.12 0.30 -24.42
N LEU A 448 30.95 0.08 -23.81
CA LEU A 448 30.49 -1.26 -23.43
C LEU A 448 29.56 -1.83 -24.52
N PRO A 449 29.84 -3.03 -25.04
CA PRO A 449 28.97 -3.66 -26.00
C PRO A 449 27.70 -4.21 -25.31
N TYR A 450 26.66 -4.38 -26.12
CA TYR A 450 25.47 -5.17 -25.80
C TYR A 450 25.09 -6.01 -27.01
N GLU A 451 24.33 -7.06 -26.79
CA GLU A 451 23.86 -7.96 -27.86
C GLU A 451 22.34 -8.04 -27.90
N ALA A 452 21.81 -8.25 -29.10
CA ALA A 452 20.38 -8.43 -29.36
C ALA A 452 20.17 -9.68 -30.21
N VAL A 453 19.92 -10.81 -29.56
CA VAL A 453 19.96 -12.13 -30.18
C VAL A 453 18.56 -12.65 -30.47
N THR A 454 18.28 -13.00 -31.73
CA THR A 454 17.04 -13.66 -32.12
C THR A 454 17.04 -15.12 -31.68
N HIS A 455 15.93 -15.61 -31.11
CA HIS A 455 15.77 -17.02 -30.76
C HIS A 455 15.72 -17.91 -32.01
N ASN A 456 16.85 -18.53 -32.31
CA ASN A 456 17.05 -19.53 -33.35
C ASN A 456 17.96 -20.64 -32.83
N GLY A 457 18.25 -21.68 -33.60
CA GLY A 457 19.06 -22.83 -33.12
C GLY A 457 20.48 -22.52 -32.60
N SER A 458 20.97 -21.27 -32.70
CA SER A 458 22.29 -20.85 -32.18
C SER A 458 22.23 -19.72 -31.14
N TRP A 459 21.03 -19.34 -30.67
CA TRP A 459 20.88 -18.19 -29.77
C TRP A 459 21.65 -18.35 -28.45
N GLN A 460 21.57 -19.51 -27.79
CA GLN A 460 22.28 -19.78 -26.52
C GLN A 460 23.79 -19.66 -26.70
N ARG A 461 24.32 -20.19 -27.82
CA ARG A 461 25.73 -20.05 -28.16
C ARG A 461 26.15 -18.59 -28.22
N LYS A 462 25.40 -17.76 -28.96
CA LYS A 462 25.74 -16.33 -29.10
C LYS A 462 25.77 -15.61 -27.76
N VAL A 463 24.85 -15.95 -26.85
CA VAL A 463 24.83 -15.40 -25.49
C VAL A 463 26.05 -15.87 -24.69
N PHE A 464 26.38 -17.17 -24.73
CA PHE A 464 27.56 -17.71 -24.03
C PHE A 464 28.87 -17.11 -24.55
N ASP A 465 29.03 -17.05 -25.87
CA ASP A 465 30.21 -16.48 -26.54
C ASP A 465 30.36 -15.00 -26.16
N PHE A 466 29.27 -14.23 -26.22
CA PHE A 466 29.28 -12.81 -25.83
C PHE A 466 29.72 -12.61 -24.37
N LEU A 467 29.17 -13.39 -23.44
CA LEU A 467 29.52 -13.27 -22.02
C LEU A 467 30.97 -13.71 -21.77
N ALA A 468 31.41 -14.82 -22.37
CA ALA A 468 32.79 -15.31 -22.23
C ALA A 468 33.82 -14.35 -22.83
N ASP A 469 33.54 -13.77 -24.00
CA ASP A 469 34.39 -12.76 -24.66
C ASP A 469 34.55 -11.49 -23.80
N ASN A 470 33.59 -11.22 -22.92
CA ASN A 470 33.60 -10.08 -21.99
C ASN A 470 34.02 -10.48 -20.55
N GLY A 471 34.61 -11.66 -20.38
CA GLY A 471 35.19 -12.11 -19.12
C GLY A 471 34.19 -12.64 -18.09
N ILE A 472 32.99 -13.03 -18.53
CA ILE A 472 31.94 -13.60 -17.67
C ILE A 472 31.85 -15.10 -17.94
N ALA A 473 32.30 -15.90 -16.96
CA ALA A 473 32.19 -17.35 -17.01
C ALA A 473 30.78 -17.80 -16.57
N LEU A 474 30.18 -18.73 -17.32
CA LEU A 474 28.94 -19.39 -16.96
C LEU A 474 29.14 -20.91 -16.93
N ASP A 475 28.53 -21.57 -15.96
CA ASP A 475 28.40 -23.03 -15.96
C ASP A 475 27.30 -23.45 -16.94
N ILE A 476 27.67 -23.58 -18.22
CA ILE A 476 26.73 -23.89 -19.29
C ILE A 476 26.10 -25.29 -19.17
N GLU A 477 26.66 -26.20 -18.36
CA GLU A 477 26.04 -27.51 -18.09
C GLU A 477 24.72 -27.36 -17.33
N LYS A 478 24.61 -26.35 -16.46
CA LYS A 478 23.38 -26.03 -15.72
C LYS A 478 22.36 -25.25 -16.55
N LEU A 479 22.75 -24.77 -17.74
CA LEU A 479 21.92 -23.92 -18.61
C LEU A 479 21.39 -24.67 -19.85
N LEU A 480 21.81 -25.92 -20.05
CA LEU A 480 21.50 -26.76 -21.21
C LEU A 480 21.03 -28.14 -20.77
N SER A 481 20.19 -28.80 -21.57
CA SER A 481 19.81 -30.17 -21.27
C SER A 481 21.02 -31.08 -21.51
N ARG A 482 21.03 -32.28 -20.91
CA ARG A 482 22.16 -33.22 -21.06
C ARG A 482 22.47 -33.54 -22.53
N SER A 483 21.45 -33.64 -23.37
CA SER A 483 21.60 -33.84 -24.82
C SER A 483 22.14 -32.60 -25.53
N GLU A 484 21.62 -31.42 -25.21
CA GLU A 484 22.06 -30.16 -25.82
C GLU A 484 23.48 -29.79 -25.40
N TYR A 485 23.85 -30.03 -24.14
CA TYR A 485 25.21 -29.81 -23.64
C TYR A 485 26.22 -30.66 -24.38
N LYS A 486 25.95 -31.96 -24.55
CA LYS A 486 26.82 -32.85 -25.35
C LYS A 486 26.93 -32.41 -26.80
N ALA A 487 25.81 -32.04 -27.43
CA ALA A 487 25.80 -31.55 -28.81
C ALA A 487 26.55 -30.21 -28.94
N TYR A 488 26.40 -29.32 -27.96
CA TYR A 488 27.09 -28.05 -27.87
C TYR A 488 28.60 -28.26 -27.78
N LEU A 489 29.06 -29.07 -26.82
CA LEU A 489 30.48 -29.37 -26.62
C LEU A 489 31.10 -30.00 -27.87
N SER A 490 30.42 -30.97 -28.49
CA SER A 490 30.92 -31.63 -29.69
C SER A 490 31.07 -30.67 -30.87
N LYS A 491 30.26 -29.61 -30.93
CA LYS A 491 30.20 -28.70 -32.08
C LYS A 491 31.02 -27.43 -31.88
N TYR A 492 31.12 -26.94 -30.65
CA TYR A 492 31.66 -25.62 -30.34
C TYR A 492 32.74 -25.63 -29.25
N GLY A 493 32.87 -26.72 -28.48
CA GLY A 493 33.75 -26.77 -27.30
C GLY A 493 33.21 -25.96 -26.11
N LEU A 494 34.06 -25.72 -25.11
CA LEU A 494 33.75 -24.82 -24.00
C LEU A 494 34.04 -23.36 -24.39
N PRO A 495 33.19 -22.39 -24.03
CA PRO A 495 33.48 -20.97 -24.23
C PRO A 495 34.79 -20.55 -23.57
N VAL A 496 35.68 -19.91 -24.32
CA VAL A 496 36.97 -19.43 -23.81
C VAL A 496 36.79 -18.06 -23.19
N VAL A 497 36.94 -17.97 -21.87
CA VAL A 497 36.78 -16.71 -21.13
C VAL A 497 38.00 -15.82 -21.34
N ARG A 498 37.81 -14.63 -21.94
CA ARG A 498 38.89 -13.68 -22.16
C ARG A 498 39.22 -12.93 -20.86
N GLY A 499 40.51 -12.78 -20.55
CA GLY A 499 40.98 -12.20 -19.27
C GLY A 499 40.73 -10.70 -19.03
N LYS A 500 40.03 -9.99 -19.94
CA LYS A 500 39.66 -8.58 -19.75
C LYS A 500 38.19 -8.47 -19.36
N LYS A 501 37.92 -8.49 -18.05
CA LYS A 501 36.57 -8.19 -17.53
C LYS A 501 36.24 -6.73 -17.83
N ALA A 502 35.13 -6.48 -18.50
CA ALA A 502 34.68 -5.13 -18.79
C ALA A 502 34.41 -4.37 -17.48
N ARG A 503 35.03 -3.19 -17.29
CA ARG A 503 34.83 -2.35 -16.10
C ARG A 503 33.54 -1.55 -16.29
N VAL A 504 32.57 -1.77 -15.43
CA VAL A 504 31.26 -1.11 -15.47
C VAL A 504 31.17 -0.15 -14.30
N GLU A 505 31.01 1.14 -14.58
CA GLU A 505 30.75 2.12 -13.53
C GLU A 505 29.24 2.17 -13.22
N PRO A 506 28.85 2.37 -11.93
CA PRO A 506 27.44 2.51 -11.58
C PRO A 506 26.80 3.68 -12.32
N LEU A 507 25.58 3.46 -12.84
CA LEU A 507 24.81 4.54 -13.46
C LEU A 507 24.52 5.61 -12.39
N LEU A 508 25.11 6.81 -12.51
CA LEU A 508 24.85 7.91 -11.59
C LEU A 508 23.37 8.31 -11.68
N GLN A 509 22.67 8.33 -10.54
CA GLN A 509 21.38 9.00 -10.43
C GLN A 509 21.60 10.48 -10.70
N GLN A 510 21.21 10.97 -11.87
CA GLN A 510 21.07 12.41 -12.07
C GLN A 510 19.91 12.87 -11.18
N SER A 511 20.23 13.32 -9.97
CA SER A 511 19.37 14.21 -9.21
C SER A 511 18.99 15.37 -10.13
N ALA A 512 17.70 15.60 -10.32
CA ALA A 512 17.17 16.73 -11.07
C ALA A 512 17.91 17.99 -10.62
N LYS A 513 18.82 18.49 -11.47
CA LYS A 513 19.39 19.81 -11.28
C LYS A 513 18.26 20.79 -11.56
N SER A 514 17.89 21.52 -10.52
CA SER A 514 17.11 22.74 -10.61
C SER A 514 17.68 23.61 -11.72
N ASP A 515 16.86 23.91 -12.73
CA ASP A 515 17.16 24.91 -13.75
C ASP A 515 17.23 26.29 -13.10
N SER A 516 18.41 26.67 -12.62
CA SER A 516 18.79 28.07 -12.50
C SER A 516 19.39 28.48 -13.85
N ALA A 517 18.62 29.27 -14.60
CA ALA A 517 19.02 29.86 -15.86
C ALA A 517 20.39 30.57 -15.77
N PRO A 518 21.29 30.40 -16.75
CA PRO A 518 22.37 31.33 -16.96
C PRO A 518 21.96 32.41 -17.98
N VAL A 519 22.23 33.63 -17.52
CA VAL A 519 22.13 34.92 -18.17
C VAL A 519 22.83 34.96 -19.52
N SER A 520 22.16 35.62 -20.47
CA SER A 520 22.60 35.99 -21.81
C SER A 520 23.89 36.83 -21.78
N GLN A 521 24.89 36.45 -22.58
CA GLN A 521 25.84 37.39 -23.19
C GLN A 521 26.12 36.98 -24.64
N GLY A 522 25.88 37.92 -25.55
CA GLY A 522 26.10 37.77 -26.99
C GLY A 522 27.53 38.03 -27.42
N GLY A 523 27.84 37.61 -28.65
CA GLY A 523 29.08 37.92 -29.36
C GLY A 523 29.12 37.18 -30.69
N ALA A 524 29.19 37.94 -31.79
CA ALA A 524 28.89 37.56 -33.16
C ALA A 524 30.08 36.95 -33.96
N THR A 525 29.76 36.59 -35.23
CA THR A 525 30.61 36.27 -36.40
C THR A 525 31.05 34.80 -36.53
N GLY A 526 30.96 34.10 -37.67
CA GLY A 526 30.50 34.41 -39.01
C GLY A 526 30.75 33.21 -39.95
N SER A 527 30.29 33.35 -41.19
CA SER A 527 30.66 32.60 -42.41
C SER A 527 29.77 31.44 -42.89
N VAL A 528 29.25 31.72 -44.08
CA VAL A 528 28.46 30.94 -45.03
C VAL A 528 29.35 29.97 -45.81
N SER A 529 28.82 28.79 -46.17
CA SER A 529 29.15 28.15 -47.45
C SER A 529 28.03 27.22 -47.90
N ALA A 530 27.39 27.61 -48.99
CA ALA A 530 26.41 26.84 -49.75
C ALA A 530 27.12 26.09 -50.89
N HIS A 531 26.79 24.82 -51.09
CA HIS A 531 27.01 24.13 -52.37
C HIS A 531 25.78 23.32 -52.79
N ARG A 532 25.65 23.26 -54.11
CA ARG A 532 24.43 23.13 -54.91
C ARG A 532 23.87 21.70 -55.01
N MET A 533 22.56 21.73 -55.26
CA MET A 533 21.66 20.74 -55.84
C MET A 533 22.20 19.82 -56.95
N ALA A 534 21.66 18.59 -56.95
CA ALA A 534 21.26 17.88 -58.16
C ALA A 534 20.02 17.00 -57.86
N GLU A 535 18.92 17.28 -58.55
CA GLU A 535 17.75 16.39 -58.77
C GLU A 535 18.08 15.40 -59.93
N PRO A 536 17.49 14.18 -60.01
CA PRO A 536 16.19 14.04 -60.71
C PRO A 536 15.24 12.89 -60.25
N ARG A 537 13.93 13.25 -60.18
CA ARG A 537 12.69 12.58 -60.65
C ARG A 537 12.30 11.11 -60.28
N PRO A 538 10.98 10.80 -60.28
CA PRO A 538 10.33 9.82 -59.38
C PRO A 538 9.99 8.48 -60.06
N PRO A 539 9.48 7.50 -59.29
CA PRO A 539 8.43 6.64 -59.83
C PRO A 539 7.24 6.36 -58.89
N VAL A 540 6.06 6.49 -59.50
CA VAL A 540 4.90 5.59 -59.49
C VAL A 540 4.17 5.32 -58.16
N VAL A 541 2.97 5.90 -58.12
CA VAL A 541 1.84 5.60 -57.24
C VAL A 541 1.39 4.14 -57.45
N GLY A 542 1.47 3.34 -56.40
CA GLY A 542 0.81 2.03 -56.30
C GLY A 542 -0.03 1.99 -55.03
N ALA A 543 -1.35 2.05 -55.19
CA ALA A 543 -2.33 1.95 -54.12
C ALA A 543 -2.28 0.57 -53.45
N PHE A 544 -2.13 0.53 -52.13
CA PHE A 544 -2.52 -0.60 -51.30
C PHE A 544 -3.58 -0.13 -50.31
N ALA A 545 -4.82 -0.51 -50.60
CA ALA A 545 -5.93 -0.44 -49.67
C ALA A 545 -5.63 -1.40 -48.50
N SER A 546 -5.51 -0.85 -47.29
CA SER A 546 -5.61 -1.60 -46.05
C SER A 546 -6.99 -1.36 -45.47
N GLU A 547 -7.77 -2.42 -45.37
CA GLU A 547 -9.10 -2.46 -44.79
C GLU A 547 -9.13 -1.86 -43.38
N ALA A 548 -10.10 -0.99 -43.16
CA ALA A 548 -10.37 -0.38 -41.87
C ALA A 548 -10.95 -1.42 -40.89
N PRO A 549 -10.49 -1.47 -39.63
CA PRO A 549 -11.21 -2.17 -38.58
C PRO A 549 -12.53 -1.44 -38.30
N ARG A 550 -13.60 -2.22 -38.17
CA ARG A 550 -14.96 -1.74 -37.88
C ARG A 550 -14.99 -0.92 -36.60
N ALA A 551 -15.47 0.32 -36.70
CA ALA A 551 -15.69 1.22 -35.57
C ALA A 551 -16.81 0.69 -34.68
N SER A 552 -16.48 0.32 -33.44
CA SER A 552 -17.44 0.23 -32.34
C SER A 552 -17.77 1.66 -31.89
N GLY A 553 -19.05 2.05 -31.98
CA GLY A 553 -19.53 3.39 -31.66
C GLY A 553 -19.41 3.73 -30.18
N THR A 554 -18.29 4.33 -29.79
CA THR A 554 -18.14 5.09 -28.55
C THR A 554 -18.28 6.57 -28.86
N ALA A 555 -19.13 7.29 -28.10
CA ALA A 555 -19.26 8.73 -28.21
C ALA A 555 -17.90 9.43 -27.96
N LEU A 556 -17.61 10.48 -28.73
CA LEU A 556 -16.38 11.27 -28.56
C LEU A 556 -16.41 11.99 -27.21
N THR A 557 -15.25 12.07 -26.55
CA THR A 557 -15.11 12.80 -25.29
C THR A 557 -15.10 14.32 -25.52
N ASP A 558 -15.37 15.10 -24.47
CA ASP A 558 -15.34 16.57 -24.55
C ASP A 558 -13.98 17.09 -25.04
N THR A 559 -12.86 16.53 -24.54
CA THR A 559 -11.51 16.85 -25.01
C THR A 559 -11.34 16.58 -26.50
N GLN A 560 -11.85 15.44 -26.99
CA GLN A 560 -11.77 15.07 -28.41
C GLN A 560 -12.60 16.01 -29.28
N LEU A 561 -13.80 16.39 -28.83
CA LEU A 561 -14.65 17.38 -29.50
C LEU A 561 -13.99 18.77 -29.51
N SER A 562 -13.35 19.19 -28.42
CA SER A 562 -12.63 20.46 -28.35
C SER A 562 -11.42 20.48 -29.28
N ILE A 563 -10.68 19.38 -29.42
CA ILE A 563 -9.57 19.26 -30.39
C ILE A 563 -10.10 19.39 -31.83
N LEU A 564 -11.18 18.69 -32.16
CA LEU A 564 -11.78 18.75 -33.51
C LEU A 564 -12.34 20.14 -33.81
N ALA A 565 -13.02 20.77 -32.84
CA ALA A 565 -13.55 22.12 -32.98
C ALA A 565 -12.43 23.17 -33.14
N TYR A 566 -11.31 23.00 -32.43
CA TYR A 566 -10.13 23.85 -32.59
C TYR A 566 -9.52 23.72 -33.99
N LEU A 567 -9.29 22.48 -34.45
CA LEU A 567 -8.74 22.22 -35.78
C LEU A 567 -9.65 22.65 -36.93
N SER A 568 -10.97 22.72 -36.70
CA SER A 568 -11.92 23.31 -37.65
C SER A 568 -11.71 24.80 -37.86
N LYS A 569 -11.27 25.52 -36.82
CA LYS A 569 -11.06 26.98 -36.85
C LYS A 569 -9.61 27.35 -37.17
N HIS A 570 -8.68 26.46 -36.84
CA HIS A 570 -7.24 26.63 -36.98
C HIS A 570 -6.61 25.42 -37.69
N PRO A 571 -6.84 25.27 -39.02
CA PRO A 571 -6.17 24.22 -39.78
C PRO A 571 -4.66 24.45 -39.79
N GLU A 572 -3.90 23.37 -39.96
CA GLU A 572 -2.42 23.38 -39.99
C GLU A 572 -1.77 23.79 -38.65
N SER A 573 -2.44 23.48 -37.54
CA SER A 573 -1.91 23.73 -36.20
C SER A 573 -0.87 22.69 -35.79
N LEU A 574 0.22 23.12 -35.14
CA LEU A 574 1.12 22.19 -34.46
C LEU A 574 0.45 21.67 -33.18
N MET A 575 0.87 20.49 -32.73
CA MET A 575 0.35 19.91 -31.48
C MET A 575 0.56 20.84 -30.27
N GLY A 576 1.64 21.62 -30.27
CA GLY A 576 1.91 22.63 -29.25
C GLY A 576 0.95 23.83 -29.27
N ASP A 577 0.35 24.15 -30.42
CA ASP A 577 -0.66 25.22 -30.54
C ASP A 577 -2.03 24.73 -30.04
N ILE A 578 -2.39 23.48 -30.37
CA ILE A 578 -3.60 22.81 -29.86
C ILE A 578 -3.55 22.74 -28.32
N ARG A 579 -2.39 22.34 -27.75
CA ARG A 579 -2.21 22.32 -26.29
C ARG A 579 -2.36 23.70 -25.67
N ARG A 580 -1.72 24.73 -26.25
CA ARG A 580 -1.79 26.10 -25.73
C ARG A 580 -3.22 26.63 -25.71
N ALA A 581 -4.03 26.29 -26.72
CA ALA A 581 -5.40 26.74 -26.82
C ALA A 581 -6.38 26.02 -25.88
N LEU A 582 -6.04 24.82 -25.39
CA LEU A 582 -6.86 24.04 -24.45
C LEU A 582 -6.45 24.27 -22.98
N GLU A 583 -5.53 25.18 -22.71
CA GLU A 583 -5.09 25.63 -21.36
C GLU A 583 -4.75 24.49 -20.37
N GLY A 584 -4.16 23.38 -20.84
CA GLY A 584 -3.83 22.22 -19.99
C GLY A 584 -2.37 22.09 -19.58
N ASP A 585 -2.15 21.23 -18.57
CA ASP A 585 -0.84 20.83 -18.06
C ASP A 585 -0.07 19.87 -19.00
N GLU A 586 1.08 19.35 -18.55
CA GLU A 586 1.86 18.34 -19.31
C GLU A 586 1.07 17.04 -19.55
N ALA A 587 0.12 16.67 -18.68
CA ALA A 587 -0.68 15.46 -18.85
C ALA A 587 -1.63 15.59 -20.05
N LEU A 588 -2.19 16.78 -20.28
CA LEU A 588 -3.03 17.06 -21.45
C LEU A 588 -2.26 16.91 -22.78
N PHE A 589 -0.95 17.15 -22.80
CA PHE A 589 -0.14 16.94 -24.00
C PHE A 589 -0.17 15.48 -24.50
N TYR A 590 -0.08 14.53 -23.57
CA TYR A 590 -0.13 13.10 -23.89
C TYR A 590 -1.54 12.68 -24.29
N GLU A 591 -2.58 13.26 -23.69
CA GLU A 591 -3.98 13.00 -24.05
C GLU A 591 -4.31 13.53 -25.47
N ILE A 592 -3.85 14.73 -25.83
CA ILE A 592 -3.99 15.29 -27.19
C ILE A 592 -3.25 14.40 -28.20
N GLN A 593 -2.05 13.92 -27.85
CA GLN A 593 -1.28 13.04 -28.71
C GLN A 593 -1.97 11.68 -28.94
N ASP A 594 -2.50 11.07 -27.87
CA ASP A 594 -3.23 9.80 -27.94
C ASP A 594 -4.55 9.94 -28.71
N ALA A 595 -5.25 11.08 -28.55
CA ALA A 595 -6.44 11.38 -29.31
C ALA A 595 -6.13 11.50 -30.82
N LEU A 596 -5.19 12.37 -31.21
CA LEU A 596 -4.85 12.63 -32.62
C LEU A 596 -4.33 11.39 -33.34
N ARG A 597 -3.56 10.53 -32.65
CA ARG A 597 -2.96 9.31 -33.23
C ARG A 597 -3.76 8.04 -32.99
N GLY A 598 -4.80 8.11 -32.17
CA GLY A 598 -5.63 6.98 -31.76
C GLY A 598 -7.10 7.26 -32.01
N SER A 599 -7.80 7.70 -30.97
CA SER A 599 -9.28 7.71 -30.93
C SER A 599 -9.95 8.60 -31.97
N ILE A 600 -9.33 9.73 -32.36
CA ILE A 600 -9.84 10.63 -33.41
C ILE A 600 -9.03 10.59 -34.71
N SER A 601 -8.10 9.65 -34.85
CA SER A 601 -7.21 9.55 -36.01
C SER A 601 -7.93 9.47 -37.36
N SER A 602 -9.17 8.96 -37.40
CA SER A 602 -9.98 8.94 -38.62
C SER A 602 -10.60 10.29 -39.00
N TYR A 603 -10.63 11.26 -38.08
CA TYR A 603 -11.26 12.58 -38.24
C TYR A 603 -10.23 13.71 -38.43
N VAL A 604 -8.95 13.42 -38.29
CA VAL A 604 -7.84 14.37 -38.47
C VAL A 604 -6.84 13.82 -39.48
N GLN A 605 -5.98 14.69 -40.00
CA GLN A 605 -4.87 14.34 -40.89
C GLN A 605 -3.65 15.18 -40.53
N GLN A 606 -2.46 14.64 -40.80
CA GLN A 606 -1.18 15.29 -40.53
C GLN A 606 -0.40 15.49 -41.83
N ASN A 607 0.13 16.69 -42.05
CA ASN A 607 0.99 16.98 -43.21
C ASN A 607 2.47 16.61 -42.95
N GLU A 608 3.32 16.73 -43.97
CA GLU A 608 4.75 16.36 -43.92
C GLU A 608 5.58 17.20 -42.93
N VAL A 609 5.03 18.31 -42.43
CA VAL A 609 5.66 19.21 -41.45
C VAL A 609 5.02 19.06 -40.06
N PHE A 610 4.34 17.94 -39.81
CA PHE A 610 3.70 17.58 -38.54
C PHE A 610 2.54 18.48 -38.08
N GLN A 611 1.96 19.27 -38.97
CA GLN A 611 0.78 20.09 -38.68
C GLN A 611 -0.51 19.29 -38.88
N TRP A 612 -1.49 19.55 -38.03
CA TRP A 612 -2.76 18.84 -38.01
C TRP A 612 -3.88 19.67 -38.64
N SER A 613 -4.75 19.01 -39.38
CA SER A 613 -6.02 19.54 -39.89
C SER A 613 -7.12 18.50 -39.80
N LEU A 614 -8.37 18.89 -40.03
CA LEU A 614 -9.47 17.93 -40.13
C LEU A 614 -9.33 17.10 -41.42
N SER A 615 -9.68 15.82 -41.32
CA SER A 615 -9.92 15.00 -42.50
C SER A 615 -11.32 15.27 -43.06
N SER A 616 -11.61 14.82 -44.28
CA SER A 616 -12.95 14.93 -44.87
C SER A 616 -14.06 14.30 -44.00
N LYS A 617 -13.72 13.28 -43.18
CA LYS A 617 -14.63 12.69 -42.19
C LYS A 617 -14.82 13.59 -40.96
N GLY A 618 -13.77 14.28 -40.51
CA GLY A 618 -13.85 15.25 -39.41
C GLY A 618 -14.68 16.47 -39.76
N GLU A 619 -14.51 16.99 -40.98
CA GLU A 619 -15.35 18.08 -41.50
C GLU A 619 -16.82 17.67 -41.60
N ALA A 620 -17.10 16.46 -42.10
CA ALA A 620 -18.47 15.94 -42.21
C ALA A 620 -19.13 15.72 -40.84
N LEU A 621 -18.35 15.34 -39.82
CA LEU A 621 -18.82 15.16 -38.45
C LEU A 621 -19.28 16.50 -37.84
N LEU A 622 -18.47 17.55 -37.98
CA LEU A 622 -18.80 18.87 -37.43
C LEU A 622 -19.92 19.57 -38.20
N ARG A 623 -20.01 19.38 -39.53
CA ARG A 623 -21.18 19.85 -40.32
C ARG A 623 -22.49 19.16 -39.94
N LYS A 624 -22.43 17.91 -39.43
CA LYS A 624 -23.61 17.19 -38.92
C LYS A 624 -24.05 17.69 -37.54
N ALA A 625 -23.12 18.15 -36.72
CA ALA A 625 -23.43 18.73 -35.40
C ALA A 625 -24.15 20.08 -35.50
N ASP A 626 -24.00 20.81 -36.61
CA ASP A 626 -24.70 22.08 -36.88
C ASP A 626 -26.14 21.92 -37.44
N LEU A 627 -26.58 20.70 -37.80
CA LEU A 627 -27.85 20.48 -38.53
C LEU A 627 -28.89 19.58 -37.85
N ASP A 628 -28.64 19.08 -36.63
CA ASP A 628 -29.65 18.33 -35.86
C ASP A 628 -29.78 18.91 -34.44
N PRO A 629 -30.84 19.69 -34.14
CA PRO A 629 -31.23 19.93 -32.76
C PRO A 629 -31.99 18.68 -32.29
N ALA A 630 -31.27 17.74 -31.68
CA ALA A 630 -31.86 16.59 -30.99
C ALA A 630 -32.09 16.91 -29.49
N PRO A 631 -33.02 16.20 -28.84
CA PRO A 631 -34.14 16.77 -28.12
C PRO A 631 -33.81 17.19 -26.69
N ASN A 632 -34.62 18.11 -26.16
CA ASN A 632 -34.76 18.44 -24.75
C ASN A 632 -34.67 17.20 -23.85
N THR A 633 -33.50 16.96 -23.25
CA THR A 633 -33.39 16.34 -21.93
C THR A 633 -33.32 17.48 -20.93
N SER A 634 -34.45 17.67 -20.24
CA SER A 634 -34.72 18.74 -19.30
C SER A 634 -33.56 19.03 -18.33
N ASP A 635 -33.10 20.28 -18.32
CA ASP A 635 -32.30 20.89 -17.24
C ASP A 635 -33.05 20.99 -15.89
N ALA A 636 -34.20 20.32 -15.75
CA ALA A 636 -34.98 20.27 -14.51
C ALA A 636 -34.38 19.32 -13.44
N ASP A 637 -33.52 18.37 -13.82
CA ASP A 637 -32.96 17.38 -12.88
C ASP A 637 -31.53 17.69 -12.37
N LYS A 638 -30.87 18.74 -12.89
CA LYS A 638 -29.51 19.15 -12.45
C LYS A 638 -29.50 20.05 -11.22
N LEU A 639 -30.58 20.81 -11.00
CA LEU A 639 -30.70 21.77 -9.90
C LEU A 639 -31.01 21.17 -8.51
N PRO A 640 -31.70 20.01 -8.35
CA PRO A 640 -31.98 19.44 -7.03
C PRO A 640 -30.77 18.78 -6.34
N LEU A 641 -29.85 18.17 -7.10
CA LEU A 641 -28.80 17.33 -6.51
C LEU A 641 -27.61 18.14 -5.95
N MET A 642 -27.26 19.28 -6.56
CA MET A 642 -26.21 20.16 -6.01
C MET A 642 -26.61 20.75 -4.65
N ALA A 643 -27.87 21.17 -4.50
CA ALA A 643 -28.40 21.59 -3.20
C ALA A 643 -28.38 20.43 -2.17
N THR A 644 -28.63 19.19 -2.63
CA THR A 644 -28.59 18.01 -1.77
C THR A 644 -27.16 17.67 -1.32
N LEU A 645 -26.16 17.79 -2.19
CA LEU A 645 -24.75 17.57 -1.85
C LEU A 645 -24.21 18.61 -0.86
N GLN A 646 -24.66 19.86 -0.94
CA GLN A 646 -24.31 20.94 0.00
C GLN A 646 -24.89 20.73 1.41
N HIS A 647 -25.92 19.88 1.56
CA HIS A 647 -26.53 19.54 2.84
C HIS A 647 -26.04 18.21 3.44
N LEU A 648 -25.15 17.49 2.76
CA LEU A 648 -24.54 16.27 3.29
C LEU A 648 -23.50 16.60 4.36
N GLY A 649 -23.44 15.76 5.40
CA GLY A 649 -22.38 15.86 6.41
C GLY A 649 -21.00 15.60 5.81
N THR A 650 -19.96 16.12 6.45
CA THR A 650 -18.56 15.96 6.00
C THR A 650 -18.18 14.50 5.78
N PHE A 651 -18.68 13.61 6.64
CA PHE A 651 -18.42 12.17 6.53
C PHE A 651 -19.12 11.53 5.32
N ASP A 652 -20.35 11.93 5.01
CA ASP A 652 -21.12 11.39 3.89
C ASP A 652 -20.50 11.83 2.54
N LEU A 653 -20.01 13.07 2.47
CA LEU A 653 -19.23 13.58 1.33
C LEU A 653 -17.91 12.83 1.16
N GLN A 654 -17.21 12.51 2.25
CA GLN A 654 -15.99 11.70 2.21
C GLN A 654 -16.27 10.29 1.66
N VAL A 655 -17.35 9.64 2.11
CA VAL A 655 -17.75 8.31 1.61
C VAL A 655 -18.13 8.37 0.12
N LEU A 656 -18.82 9.43 -0.32
CA LEU A 656 -19.11 9.67 -1.74
C LEU A 656 -17.82 9.81 -2.57
N TRP A 657 -16.88 10.64 -2.12
CA TRP A 657 -15.59 10.82 -2.79
C TRP A 657 -14.77 9.54 -2.84
N TYR A 658 -14.83 8.73 -1.78
CA TYR A 658 -14.17 7.42 -1.75
C TYR A 658 -14.67 6.51 -2.88
N PHE A 659 -15.99 6.32 -3.00
CA PHE A 659 -16.55 5.44 -4.04
C PHE A 659 -16.53 6.06 -5.45
N LYS A 660 -16.38 7.37 -5.57
CA LYS A 660 -16.06 8.04 -6.84
C LYS A 660 -14.65 7.65 -7.31
N ASN A 661 -13.68 7.68 -6.41
CA ASN A 661 -12.27 7.41 -6.71
C ASN A 661 -11.95 5.90 -6.76
N ASN A 662 -12.77 5.06 -6.12
CA ASN A 662 -12.58 3.61 -6.04
C ASN A 662 -13.87 2.86 -6.43
N PRO A 663 -14.32 2.95 -7.71
CA PRO A 663 -15.55 2.29 -8.14
C PRO A 663 -15.42 0.77 -8.11
N GLY A 664 -16.42 0.09 -7.55
CA GLY A 664 -16.47 -1.37 -7.41
C GLY A 664 -15.93 -1.89 -6.07
N ASP A 665 -15.44 -1.00 -5.20
CA ASP A 665 -15.01 -1.38 -3.85
C ASP A 665 -16.19 -1.80 -2.98
N LYS A 666 -15.95 -2.79 -2.12
CA LYS A 666 -16.92 -3.24 -1.12
C LYS A 666 -16.89 -2.31 0.10
N VAL A 667 -18.01 -2.26 0.81
CA VAL A 667 -18.21 -1.50 2.07
C VAL A 667 -17.07 -1.70 3.08
N ARG A 668 -16.55 -2.92 3.20
CA ARG A 668 -15.44 -3.26 4.10
C ARG A 668 -14.15 -2.50 3.77
N HIS A 669 -13.90 -2.16 2.51
CA HIS A 669 -12.69 -1.44 2.09
C HIS A 669 -12.80 0.05 2.46
N ALA A 670 -13.95 0.67 2.20
CA ALA A 670 -14.25 2.01 2.69
C ALA A 670 -14.17 2.09 4.23
N ALA A 671 -14.74 1.10 4.92
CA ALA A 671 -14.72 1.01 6.39
C ALA A 671 -13.28 0.98 6.95
N ASN A 672 -12.39 0.20 6.31
CA ASN A 672 -10.97 0.15 6.66
C ASN A 672 -10.26 1.50 6.43
N VAL A 673 -10.57 2.21 5.34
CA VAL A 673 -9.95 3.51 5.03
C VAL A 673 -10.42 4.60 5.99
N PHE A 674 -11.70 4.58 6.37
CA PHE A 674 -12.26 5.54 7.32
C PHE A 674 -12.06 5.16 8.79
N GLY A 675 -11.54 3.97 9.09
CA GLY A 675 -11.33 3.51 10.47
C GLY A 675 -12.63 3.33 11.24
N VAL A 676 -13.71 2.95 10.56
CA VAL A 676 -15.05 2.73 11.14
C VAL A 676 -15.53 1.31 10.86
N GLU A 677 -16.57 0.85 11.57
CA GLU A 677 -17.19 -0.43 11.25
C GLU A 677 -17.92 -0.40 9.90
N ALA A 678 -17.95 -1.54 9.20
CA ALA A 678 -18.68 -1.68 7.93
C ALA A 678 -20.18 -1.35 8.07
N ARG A 679 -20.76 -1.51 9.27
CA ARG A 679 -22.13 -1.11 9.58
C ARG A 679 -22.34 0.40 9.43
N VAL A 680 -21.35 1.22 9.80
CA VAL A 680 -21.42 2.68 9.70
C VAL A 680 -21.45 3.12 8.23
N ILE A 681 -20.59 2.54 7.39
CA ILE A 681 -20.60 2.83 5.94
C ILE A 681 -21.91 2.35 5.31
N ASN A 682 -22.41 1.16 5.67
CA ASN A 682 -23.71 0.68 5.22
C ASN A 682 -24.86 1.62 5.63
N GLN A 683 -24.82 2.14 6.86
CA GLN A 683 -25.85 3.06 7.35
C GLN A 683 -25.89 4.37 6.53
N VAL A 684 -24.73 4.85 6.08
CA VAL A 684 -24.62 6.01 5.19
C VAL A 684 -25.06 5.68 3.76
N LEU A 685 -24.60 4.56 3.20
CA LEU A 685 -24.94 4.13 1.83
C LEU A 685 -26.44 3.84 1.62
N TYR A 686 -27.07 3.20 2.60
CA TYR A 686 -28.52 2.92 2.57
C TYR A 686 -29.37 4.03 3.21
N GLY A 687 -28.73 5.06 3.77
CA GLY A 687 -29.34 6.21 4.44
C GLY A 687 -29.18 7.50 3.64
N SER A 688 -28.27 8.38 4.06
CA SER A 688 -28.08 9.71 3.48
C SER A 688 -27.57 9.70 2.04
N LEU A 689 -26.85 8.65 1.62
CA LEU A 689 -26.37 8.48 0.24
C LEU A 689 -27.26 7.57 -0.61
N LYS A 690 -28.44 7.21 -0.11
CA LYS A 690 -29.35 6.30 -0.80
C LYS A 690 -29.74 6.88 -2.16
N GLY A 691 -29.50 6.12 -3.22
CA GLY A 691 -29.79 6.53 -4.60
C GLY A 691 -28.68 7.35 -5.26
N MET A 692 -27.64 7.77 -4.51
CA MET A 692 -26.44 8.44 -5.05
C MET A 692 -25.32 7.44 -5.40
N CYS A 693 -25.29 6.30 -4.70
CA CYS A 693 -24.40 5.18 -4.98
C CYS A 693 -25.20 3.97 -5.48
N VAL A 694 -24.61 3.18 -6.37
CA VAL A 694 -25.17 1.96 -6.95
C VAL A 694 -24.28 0.78 -6.55
N GLN A 695 -24.92 -0.34 -6.22
CA GLN A 695 -24.25 -1.59 -5.90
C GLN A 695 -24.30 -2.55 -7.10
N ASP A 696 -23.16 -3.14 -7.45
CA ASP A 696 -23.07 -4.16 -8.50
C ASP A 696 -23.44 -5.57 -7.99
N LYS A 697 -23.43 -6.54 -8.91
CA LYS A 697 -23.76 -7.95 -8.60
C LYS A 697 -22.75 -8.66 -7.69
N GLN A 698 -21.58 -8.07 -7.46
CA GLN A 698 -20.51 -8.59 -6.59
C GLN A 698 -20.42 -7.83 -5.25
N PHE A 699 -21.44 -7.02 -4.94
CA PHE A 699 -21.54 -6.16 -3.75
C PHE A 699 -20.52 -4.99 -3.72
N GLY A 700 -19.91 -4.67 -4.86
CA GLY A 700 -19.09 -3.48 -5.06
C GLY A 700 -19.95 -2.24 -5.25
N TRP A 701 -19.49 -1.09 -4.75
CA TRP A 701 -20.22 0.18 -4.81
C TRP A 701 -19.52 1.19 -5.72
N SER A 702 -20.31 1.95 -6.45
CA SER A 702 -19.86 3.06 -7.29
C SER A 702 -20.85 4.21 -7.21
N VAL A 703 -20.37 5.44 -7.36
CA VAL A 703 -21.24 6.62 -7.45
C VAL A 703 -21.99 6.59 -8.78
N ASN A 704 -23.28 6.96 -8.78
CA ASN A 704 -24.07 7.03 -10.02
C ASN A 704 -23.60 8.20 -10.91
N GLU A 705 -23.97 8.17 -12.18
CA GLU A 705 -23.46 9.15 -13.16
C GLU A 705 -23.87 10.59 -12.83
N THR A 706 -25.11 10.81 -12.38
CA THR A 706 -25.61 12.14 -11.99
C THR A 706 -24.82 12.73 -10.81
N THR A 707 -24.53 11.93 -9.79
CA THR A 707 -23.79 12.33 -8.60
C THR A 707 -22.32 12.54 -8.91
N ARG A 708 -21.74 11.72 -9.80
CA ARG A 708 -20.36 11.87 -10.27
C ARG A 708 -20.15 13.24 -10.93
N LEU A 709 -21.04 13.61 -11.84
CA LEU A 709 -21.02 14.91 -12.53
C LEU A 709 -21.20 16.08 -11.56
N SER A 710 -22.09 15.95 -10.56
CA SER A 710 -22.27 16.98 -9.53
C SER A 710 -21.06 17.14 -8.60
N LEU A 711 -20.36 16.05 -8.24
CA LEU A 711 -19.11 16.10 -7.47
C LEU A 711 -17.95 16.72 -8.26
N GLU A 712 -17.90 16.51 -9.57
CA GLU A 712 -16.92 17.16 -10.47
C GLU A 712 -17.18 18.66 -10.63
N ALA A 713 -18.45 19.09 -10.61
CA ALA A 713 -18.81 20.50 -10.57
C ALA A 713 -18.42 21.17 -9.24
N LEU A 714 -18.57 20.47 -8.10
CA LEU A 714 -18.19 20.95 -6.77
C LEU A 714 -16.67 21.18 -6.65
N ASP A 715 -15.85 20.23 -7.12
CA ASP A 715 -14.38 20.33 -7.11
C ASP A 715 -13.86 21.46 -8.03
N LYS A 716 -14.59 21.79 -9.10
CA LYS A 716 -14.27 22.95 -9.96
C LYS A 716 -14.60 24.29 -9.30
N GLN A 717 -15.62 24.35 -8.44
CA GLN A 717 -16.03 25.56 -7.74
C GLN A 717 -15.07 25.88 -6.57
N ASP A 718 -14.68 24.87 -5.78
CA ASP A 718 -13.71 25.01 -4.68
C ASP A 718 -12.29 25.39 -5.14
N ARG A 719 -11.95 25.18 -6.43
CA ARG A 719 -10.66 25.57 -7.02
C ARG A 719 -10.68 26.95 -7.69
N ALA A 720 -11.86 27.53 -7.86
CA ALA A 720 -12.05 28.86 -8.46
C ALA A 720 -12.20 29.97 -7.40
N GLU A 721 -12.49 29.60 -6.15
CA GLU A 721 -12.34 30.43 -4.95
C GLU A 721 -10.92 30.32 -4.38
#